data_AF-A0A3B4CHT6-F1
#
_entry.id   AF-A0A3B4CHT6-F1
#
_cell.length_a   1.000
_cell.length_b   1.000
_cell.length_c   1.000
_cell.angle_alpha   90.00
_cell.angle_beta   90.00
_cell.angle_gamma   90.00
#
_symmetry.space_group_name_H-M   'P 1'
#
loop_
_entity.id
_entity.type
_entity.pdbx_description
1 polymer ?
#
loop_
_entity_poly.entity_id
_entity_poly.type
_entity_poly.pdbx_seq_one_letter_code
_entity_poly.pdbx_strand_id
1 'polypeptide(L)'
;MQITISPTQQLVSLNDILTLFLVTPPFPIQSQQCMVEFGFPSFPNQAVAMRPLTTVAGIPFMYSWSPLQQNFMVEDETFLHNIPYMGDEVLEQDEAFLEELIDNYDGVHGDREGGFINDEIFKELVEALSQYSDQDEEEDSTEEEEERVTRRSAGENAEDNKSLSFKRKRRRVPEGKKFPHDKIFTAIASMFPYKGTTEELKEKYKDLLEPPSSVKLPPLCTPNMDGPFAKSVQREQSLHSFHTLFCRRCFKYDCFLHPFHATPNVYKRKSKEIRMQTEPCGLDCFLLQKGAKEFADQYMLRSQRSRRRRRHPRPSSSTGPSPSGSAEEGKDGDSDHETTSSSEGNSQCPTPTKLKQSDEQVEDSQPPLQWSGADESLFRVLHGTYYNNFCSIARLIGTKTCKQVYEFAKKEVLIHRVPLEDGGISPQKKKRKNRYDNSSNQVYNYQPCDHPEHPCDSSCPCVMTQNFCEKFCQCDQECQNRFPGCRCKTQCNTKQCPCYLAVRECDPDLCMTCGASDRWDSKQVSCKNCSIQRGLKKHLLLAPSDVAGWGTFIKEPVQKNEFISEYCGELISQDEADRRGRIYDKYMSSFLFNLNNDFVVDATRKGNKIRFANHSVNPNCYAKVVMVNGDHRIGIFAKRAIQQGEELFFDYRYSQADALKYVGIEREIDVV
;
A
#
# COMPACT_ATOMS: atom_id res chain seq x y z
N MET A 1 48.93 42.11 -9.36
CA MET A 1 49.84 42.06 -10.52
C MET A 1 49.04 41.61 -11.72
N GLN A 2 48.84 42.50 -12.69
CA GLN A 2 48.21 42.18 -13.97
C GLN A 2 49.20 41.39 -14.82
N ILE A 3 48.76 40.27 -15.40
CA ILE A 3 49.51 39.55 -16.43
C ILE A 3 48.78 39.77 -17.74
N THR A 4 49.38 40.59 -18.61
CA THR A 4 49.06 40.73 -20.03
C THR A 4 49.47 39.47 -20.78
N ILE A 5 48.56 38.89 -21.55
CA ILE A 5 48.84 37.81 -22.52
C ILE A 5 48.71 38.41 -23.92
N SER A 6 49.71 38.19 -24.78
CA SER A 6 49.74 38.71 -26.16
C SER A 6 48.82 37.90 -27.11
N PRO A 7 48.32 38.48 -28.21
CA PRO A 7 47.39 37.81 -29.11
C PRO A 7 48.08 37.44 -30.43
N THR A 8 48.54 36.21 -30.57
CA THR A 8 48.82 35.60 -31.88
C THR A 8 48.80 34.09 -31.77
N GLN A 9 47.67 33.45 -32.07
CA GLN A 9 47.59 32.33 -33.01
C GLN A 9 46.14 31.87 -33.21
N GLN A 10 45.86 31.49 -34.44
CA GLN A 10 44.56 31.30 -35.07
C GLN A 10 43.81 30.06 -34.57
N LEU A 11 42.48 30.14 -34.67
CA LEU A 11 41.53 29.03 -34.58
C LEU A 11 41.98 27.82 -35.43
N VAL A 12 42.27 26.69 -34.76
CA VAL A 12 42.29 25.35 -35.35
C VAL A 12 41.65 24.37 -34.35
N SER A 13 40.60 23.68 -34.81
CA SER A 13 40.07 22.37 -34.39
C SER A 13 39.88 22.02 -32.91
N LEU A 14 38.62 21.73 -32.55
CA LEU A 14 38.21 20.98 -31.36
C LEU A 14 38.84 19.57 -31.36
N ASN A 15 39.93 19.34 -30.60
CA ASN A 15 40.35 18.09 -29.93
C ASN A 15 41.86 18.01 -29.58
N ASP A 16 42.49 19.08 -29.09
CA ASP A 16 43.87 19.00 -28.57
C ASP A 16 43.88 18.82 -27.04
N ILE A 17 43.73 17.58 -26.58
CA ILE A 17 44.09 17.22 -25.19
C ILE A 17 45.61 17.34 -25.09
N LEU A 18 46.11 18.32 -24.32
CA LEU A 18 47.53 18.48 -24.00
C LEU A 18 48.16 17.14 -23.62
N THR A 19 49.18 16.71 -24.36
CA THR A 19 49.99 15.52 -24.05
C THR A 19 50.59 15.66 -22.66
N LEU A 20 50.53 14.61 -21.83
CA LEU A 20 51.18 14.59 -20.52
C LEU A 20 52.70 14.75 -20.69
N PHE A 21 53.24 15.86 -20.19
CA PHE A 21 54.68 16.07 -20.12
C PHE A 21 55.22 15.52 -18.80
N LEU A 22 56.27 14.69 -18.87
CA LEU A 22 57.05 14.33 -17.69
C LEU A 22 57.78 15.58 -17.20
N VAL A 23 57.32 16.12 -16.08
CA VAL A 23 57.97 17.23 -15.40
C VAL A 23 58.94 16.66 -14.37
N THR A 24 60.24 16.79 -14.63
CA THR A 24 61.31 16.54 -13.65
C THR A 24 61.73 17.88 -13.05
N PRO A 25 61.13 18.33 -11.94
CA PRO A 25 61.53 19.59 -11.30
C PRO A 25 62.96 19.47 -10.74
N PRO A 26 63.68 20.59 -10.53
CA PRO A 26 64.96 20.56 -9.82
C PRO A 26 64.73 20.00 -8.41
N PHE A 27 65.41 18.89 -8.11
CA PHE A 27 65.14 18.02 -6.96
C PHE A 27 65.18 18.77 -5.61
N PRO A 28 64.10 18.74 -4.81
CA PRO A 28 64.22 18.92 -3.37
C PRO A 28 64.81 17.64 -2.73
N ILE A 29 65.69 17.81 -1.75
CA ILE A 29 66.58 16.78 -1.16
C ILE A 29 65.84 15.62 -0.45
N GLN A 30 64.50 15.63 -0.36
CA GLN A 30 63.69 14.66 0.40
C GLN A 30 62.34 14.28 -0.26
N SER A 31 62.28 14.08 -1.58
CA SER A 31 61.09 13.48 -2.20
C SER A 31 61.17 11.95 -2.21
N GLN A 32 60.16 11.24 -1.69
CA GLN A 32 60.05 9.79 -1.85
C GLN A 32 60.00 9.42 -3.34
N GLN A 33 60.61 8.30 -3.72
CA GLN A 33 60.70 7.85 -5.11
C GLN A 33 59.87 6.59 -5.32
N CYS A 34 59.18 6.51 -6.46
CA CYS A 34 58.51 5.31 -6.94
C CYS A 34 59.43 4.66 -7.97
N MET A 35 59.78 3.39 -7.75
CA MET A 35 60.58 2.60 -8.68
C MET A 35 59.66 1.64 -9.42
N VAL A 36 59.79 1.59 -10.74
CA VAL A 36 59.09 0.66 -11.62
C VAL A 36 60.12 -0.27 -12.23
N GLU A 37 60.03 -1.55 -11.87
CA GLU A 37 60.88 -2.61 -12.40
C GLU A 37 60.21 -3.28 -13.60
N PHE A 38 61.00 -3.66 -14.60
CA PHE A 38 60.50 -4.30 -15.81
C PHE A 38 60.95 -5.75 -15.88
N GLY A 39 60.04 -6.66 -16.23
CA GLY A 39 60.34 -8.08 -16.45
C GLY A 39 61.16 -8.38 -17.71
N PHE A 40 61.53 -7.36 -18.49
CA PHE A 40 62.34 -7.49 -19.69
C PHE A 40 63.81 -7.14 -19.38
N PRO A 41 64.78 -8.06 -19.57
CA PRO A 41 66.18 -7.84 -19.19
C PRO A 41 66.87 -6.65 -19.88
N SER A 42 66.32 -6.19 -21.00
CA SER A 42 66.86 -5.11 -21.82
C SER A 42 66.31 -3.72 -21.47
N PHE A 43 65.32 -3.62 -20.57
CA PHE A 43 64.72 -2.34 -20.19
C PHE A 43 65.15 -1.92 -18.77
N PRO A 44 65.74 -0.72 -18.58
CA PRO A 44 66.21 -0.30 -17.27
C PRO A 44 65.03 0.05 -16.34
N ASN A 45 65.20 -0.23 -15.04
CA ASN A 45 64.28 0.21 -14.00
C ASN A 45 64.16 1.74 -14.04
N GLN A 46 62.95 2.25 -13.89
CA GLN A 46 62.66 3.69 -13.91
C GLN A 46 62.31 4.17 -12.51
N ALA A 47 62.85 5.33 -12.12
CA ALA A 47 62.54 5.97 -10.85
C ALA A 47 61.91 7.35 -11.09
N VAL A 48 60.78 7.61 -10.46
CA VAL A 48 60.06 8.89 -10.57
C VAL A 48 59.77 9.44 -9.17
N ALA A 49 59.91 10.75 -9.00
CA ALA A 49 59.56 11.40 -7.73
C ALA A 49 58.06 11.28 -7.47
N MET A 50 57.68 10.77 -6.30
CA MET A 50 56.28 10.71 -5.88
C MET A 50 55.82 12.10 -5.44
N ARG A 51 54.73 12.56 -6.03
CA ARG A 51 54.04 13.77 -5.58
C ARG A 51 52.97 13.37 -4.56
N PRO A 52 53.11 13.72 -3.27
CA PRO A 52 52.06 13.44 -2.31
C PRO A 52 50.80 14.21 -2.67
N LEU A 53 49.65 13.53 -2.64
CA LEU A 53 48.35 14.19 -2.73
C LEU A 53 48.07 14.90 -1.40
N THR A 54 47.49 16.11 -1.47
CA THR A 54 47.07 16.83 -0.27
C THR A 54 45.99 16.06 0.47
N THR A 55 46.09 15.98 1.79
CA THR A 55 45.10 15.31 2.64
C THR A 55 43.72 15.93 2.46
N VAL A 56 42.73 15.10 2.10
CA VAL A 56 41.32 15.47 2.03
C VAL A 56 40.61 14.83 3.22
N ALA A 57 39.79 15.60 3.94
CA ALA A 57 39.02 15.07 5.05
C ALA A 57 38.00 14.03 4.52
N GLY A 58 38.06 12.81 5.05
CA GLY A 58 37.06 11.79 4.79
C GLY A 58 35.75 12.12 5.49
N ILE A 59 34.63 11.72 4.88
CA ILE A 59 33.31 11.74 5.52
C ILE A 59 33.01 10.36 6.12
N PRO A 60 32.23 10.27 7.20
CA PRO A 60 31.84 8.98 7.74
C PRO A 60 31.05 8.14 6.72
N PHE A 61 31.20 6.83 6.79
CA PHE A 61 30.56 5.91 5.86
C PHE A 61 29.02 5.99 5.95
N MET A 62 28.34 5.90 4.81
CA MET A 62 26.88 5.87 4.73
C MET A 62 26.43 5.08 3.50
N TYR A 63 25.63 4.03 3.71
CA TYR A 63 24.88 3.38 2.64
C TYR A 63 23.71 4.26 2.19
N SER A 64 23.31 4.12 0.92
CA SER A 64 22.12 4.82 0.42
C SER A 64 20.85 4.34 1.13
N TRP A 65 19.92 5.26 1.36
CA TRP A 65 18.64 4.96 2.00
C TRP A 65 17.54 5.87 1.46
N SER A 66 16.30 5.38 1.50
CA SER A 66 15.15 6.14 1.02
C SER A 66 14.42 6.89 2.14
N PRO A 67 14.08 8.18 1.97
CA PRO A 67 13.38 8.94 3.01
C PRO A 67 11.91 8.55 3.15
N LEU A 68 11.45 8.44 4.40
CA LEU A 68 10.08 8.10 4.79
C LEU A 68 9.47 9.19 5.67
N GLN A 69 8.15 9.34 5.56
CA GLN A 69 7.33 10.15 6.47
C GLN A 69 6.41 9.30 7.35
N GLN A 70 6.18 8.05 6.95
CA GLN A 70 5.37 7.03 7.61
C GLN A 70 6.05 5.68 7.39
N ASN A 71 5.79 4.72 8.26
CA ASN A 71 6.31 3.35 8.09
C ASN A 71 5.82 2.73 6.78
N PHE A 72 6.59 1.76 6.28
CA PHE A 72 6.34 1.08 5.02
C PHE A 72 6.36 -0.44 5.24
N MET A 73 5.22 -1.11 5.14
CA MET A 73 5.11 -2.56 5.26
C MET A 73 5.89 -3.25 4.14
N VAL A 74 6.69 -4.24 4.51
CA VAL A 74 7.46 -5.08 3.60
C VAL A 74 7.18 -6.54 3.94
N GLU A 75 6.86 -7.33 2.92
CA GLU A 75 6.69 -8.77 3.07
C GLU A 75 8.04 -9.46 3.25
N ASP A 76 8.01 -10.62 3.90
CA ASP A 76 9.20 -11.43 4.17
C ASP A 76 9.90 -11.88 2.87
N GLU A 77 11.23 -11.74 2.85
CA GLU A 77 12.05 -12.27 1.77
C GLU A 77 12.36 -13.74 2.06
N THR A 78 11.73 -14.67 1.33
CA THR A 78 11.95 -16.12 1.53
C THR A 78 13.25 -16.62 0.90
N PHE A 79 13.76 -15.91 -0.12
CA PHE A 79 15.00 -16.24 -0.82
C PHE A 79 16.02 -15.11 -0.70
N LEU A 80 17.29 -15.49 -0.51
CA LEU A 80 18.38 -14.53 -0.44
C LEU A 80 18.80 -14.11 -1.85
N HIS A 81 18.58 -12.85 -2.22
CA HIS A 81 18.88 -12.35 -3.56
C HIS A 81 20.37 -12.06 -3.80
N ASN A 82 21.14 -11.84 -2.74
CA ASN A 82 22.55 -11.49 -2.81
C ASN A 82 23.28 -11.96 -1.54
N ILE A 83 24.42 -12.63 -1.70
CA ILE A 83 25.30 -12.97 -0.59
C ILE A 83 26.14 -11.73 -0.26
N PRO A 84 26.04 -11.16 0.95
CA PRO A 84 26.82 -9.98 1.30
C PRO A 84 28.32 -10.26 1.23
N TYR A 85 29.06 -9.51 0.41
CA TYR A 85 30.52 -9.59 0.39
C TYR A 85 31.08 -8.89 1.64
N MET A 86 31.84 -9.64 2.43
CA MET A 86 32.40 -9.19 3.71
C MET A 86 33.94 -9.10 3.71
N GLY A 87 34.57 -9.24 2.54
CA GLY A 87 36.02 -9.32 2.37
C GLY A 87 36.52 -10.76 2.38
N ASP A 88 37.51 -11.04 1.52
CA ASP A 88 38.07 -12.39 1.35
C ASP A 88 38.65 -12.94 2.68
N GLU A 89 39.26 -12.07 3.48
CA GLU A 89 39.86 -12.42 4.78
C GLU A 89 38.82 -12.87 5.84
N VAL A 90 37.57 -12.38 5.74
CA VAL A 90 36.48 -12.73 6.67
C VAL A 90 35.79 -14.01 6.23
N LEU A 91 35.68 -14.23 4.92
CA LEU A 91 35.09 -15.44 4.33
C LEU A 91 35.92 -16.69 4.69
N GLU A 92 37.26 -16.56 4.75
CA GLU A 92 38.16 -17.66 5.13
C GLU A 92 38.09 -18.03 6.62
N GLN A 93 37.58 -17.15 7.50
CA GLN A 93 37.58 -17.36 8.96
C GLN A 93 36.23 -17.84 9.52
N ASP A 94 35.13 -17.65 8.79
CA ASP A 94 33.78 -17.77 9.33
C ASP A 94 32.81 -18.46 8.35
N GLU A 95 33.23 -19.62 7.80
CA GLU A 95 32.40 -20.46 6.91
C GLU A 95 31.07 -20.84 7.57
N ALA A 96 31.08 -21.09 8.89
CA ALA A 96 29.89 -21.43 9.67
C ALA A 96 28.82 -20.33 9.63
N PHE A 97 29.21 -19.05 9.59
CA PHE A 97 28.27 -17.95 9.44
C PHE A 97 27.58 -17.96 8.07
N LEU A 98 28.32 -18.31 7.00
CA LEU A 98 27.75 -18.35 5.66
C LEU A 98 26.77 -19.52 5.51
N GLU A 99 27.10 -20.68 6.07
CA GLU A 99 26.17 -21.83 6.15
C GLU A 99 24.92 -21.47 6.95
N GLU A 100 25.06 -20.91 8.15
CA GLU A 100 23.93 -20.46 8.97
C GLU A 100 23.09 -19.42 8.22
N LEU A 101 23.72 -18.47 7.53
CA LEU A 101 23.01 -17.46 6.75
C LEU A 101 22.15 -18.10 5.65
N ILE A 102 22.67 -19.08 4.93
CA ILE A 102 21.95 -19.78 3.86
C ILE A 102 20.81 -20.64 4.44
N ASP A 103 21.05 -21.37 5.53
CA ASP A 103 20.06 -22.23 6.19
C ASP A 103 18.82 -21.48 6.70
N ASN A 104 18.94 -20.17 6.91
CA ASN A 104 17.84 -19.32 7.35
C ASN A 104 16.93 -18.83 6.22
N TYR A 105 17.28 -19.13 4.96
CA TYR A 105 16.47 -18.86 3.77
C TYR A 105 16.12 -20.18 3.07
N ASP A 106 15.06 -20.19 2.28
CA ASP A 106 14.67 -21.37 1.49
C ASP A 106 15.64 -21.64 0.31
N GLY A 107 16.68 -20.82 0.15
CA GLY A 107 17.74 -20.92 -0.84
C GLY A 107 18.28 -19.56 -1.30
N VAL A 108 19.36 -19.58 -2.08
CA VAL A 108 19.98 -18.38 -2.68
C VAL A 108 19.54 -18.21 -4.12
N HIS A 109 19.21 -16.97 -4.51
CA HIS A 109 18.86 -16.65 -5.89
C HIS A 109 20.05 -16.89 -6.82
N GLY A 110 19.90 -17.83 -7.74
CA GLY A 110 20.95 -18.19 -8.71
C GLY A 110 21.71 -19.48 -8.36
N ASP A 111 21.46 -20.04 -7.18
CA ASP A 111 21.95 -21.37 -6.80
C ASP A 111 21.04 -22.45 -7.40
N ARG A 112 21.06 -22.55 -8.74
CA ARG A 112 20.24 -23.50 -9.50
C ARG A 112 21.08 -24.18 -10.56
N GLU A 113 21.11 -25.50 -10.50
CA GLU A 113 21.71 -26.37 -11.52
C GLU A 113 21.04 -26.18 -12.90
N GLY A 114 19.81 -25.64 -12.94
CA GLY A 114 19.09 -25.23 -14.15
C GLY A 114 19.25 -23.74 -14.47
N GLY A 115 19.84 -23.44 -15.63
CA GLY A 115 19.98 -22.08 -16.15
C GLY A 115 18.66 -21.30 -16.23
N PHE A 116 18.76 -19.97 -16.20
CA PHE A 116 17.65 -19.02 -16.24
C PHE A 116 16.64 -19.30 -17.38
N ILE A 117 15.34 -19.36 -17.05
CA ILE A 117 14.24 -19.51 -18.01
C ILE A 117 13.27 -18.31 -17.91
N ASN A 118 13.26 -17.46 -18.94
CA ASN A 118 12.26 -16.42 -19.13
C ASN A 118 11.09 -16.95 -20.00
N ASP A 119 10.05 -16.14 -20.20
CA ASP A 119 8.84 -16.59 -20.92
C ASP A 119 9.10 -16.89 -22.41
N GLU A 120 10.08 -16.21 -23.01
CA GLU A 120 10.53 -16.44 -24.39
C GLU A 120 11.27 -17.78 -24.51
N ILE A 121 12.27 -18.01 -23.66
CA ILE A 121 13.04 -19.27 -23.59
C ILE A 121 12.12 -20.42 -23.16
N PHE A 122 11.15 -20.19 -22.29
CA PHE A 122 10.15 -21.21 -21.92
C PHE A 122 9.32 -21.63 -23.12
N LYS A 123 8.83 -20.67 -23.91
CA LYS A 123 8.10 -20.97 -25.13
C LYS A 123 8.96 -21.73 -26.13
N GLU A 124 10.19 -21.28 -26.36
CA GLU A 124 11.15 -21.94 -27.24
C GLU A 124 11.51 -23.35 -26.78
N LEU A 125 11.70 -23.55 -25.47
CA LEU A 125 12.00 -24.84 -24.86
C LEU A 125 10.84 -25.83 -25.06
N VAL A 126 9.60 -25.40 -24.80
CA VAL A 126 8.41 -26.23 -25.02
C VAL A 126 8.26 -26.57 -26.50
N GLU A 127 8.49 -25.62 -27.40
CA GLU A 127 8.43 -25.87 -28.85
C GLU A 127 9.57 -26.80 -29.33
N ALA A 128 10.77 -26.68 -28.78
CA ALA A 128 11.90 -27.54 -29.11
C ALA A 128 11.70 -28.97 -28.61
N LEU A 129 11.22 -29.14 -27.36
CA LEU A 129 10.92 -30.45 -26.79
C LEU A 129 9.75 -31.13 -27.51
N SER A 130 8.75 -30.36 -27.97
CA SER A 130 7.67 -30.90 -28.80
C SER A 130 8.16 -31.38 -30.15
N GLN A 131 9.11 -30.67 -30.78
CA GLN A 131 9.73 -31.11 -32.04
C GLN A 131 10.57 -32.37 -31.85
N TYR A 132 11.24 -32.51 -30.71
CA TYR A 132 12.03 -33.70 -30.39
C TYR A 132 11.12 -34.92 -30.17
N SER A 133 10.03 -34.77 -29.42
CA SER A 133 9.06 -35.86 -29.23
C SER A 133 8.37 -36.30 -30.54
N ASP A 134 8.15 -35.37 -31.47
CA ASP A 134 7.59 -35.69 -32.80
C ASP A 134 8.61 -36.44 -33.68
N GLN A 135 9.92 -36.23 -33.49
CA GLN A 135 10.99 -36.95 -34.21
C GLN A 135 11.13 -38.40 -33.72
N ASP A 136 11.07 -38.63 -32.41
CA ASP A 136 11.12 -39.98 -31.83
C ASP A 136 9.91 -40.84 -32.31
N GLU A 137 8.72 -40.25 -32.45
CA GLU A 137 7.53 -40.96 -32.99
C GLU A 137 7.66 -41.29 -34.49
N GLU A 138 8.35 -40.46 -35.28
CA GLU A 138 8.61 -40.76 -36.70
C GLU A 138 9.65 -41.90 -36.85
N GLU A 139 10.69 -41.93 -36.02
CA GLU A 139 11.71 -43.01 -36.03
C GLU A 139 11.11 -44.38 -35.62
N ASP A 140 10.32 -44.44 -34.53
CA ASP A 140 9.62 -45.67 -34.11
C ASP A 140 8.66 -46.18 -35.20
N SER A 141 7.99 -45.28 -35.93
CA SER A 141 7.08 -45.66 -37.02
C SER A 141 7.80 -46.23 -38.24
N THR A 142 9.03 -45.79 -38.51
CA THR A 142 9.88 -46.32 -39.59
C THR A 142 10.45 -47.69 -39.26
N GLU A 143 10.81 -47.96 -37.99
CA GLU A 143 11.25 -49.29 -37.57
C GLU A 143 10.11 -50.32 -37.66
N GLU A 144 8.87 -49.95 -37.28
CA GLU A 144 7.70 -50.83 -37.43
C GLU A 144 7.33 -51.10 -38.91
N GLU A 145 7.55 -50.13 -39.81
CA GLU A 145 7.37 -50.34 -41.25
C GLU A 145 8.47 -51.21 -41.87
N GLU A 146 9.74 -51.05 -41.48
CA GLU A 146 10.83 -51.92 -41.93
C GLU A 146 10.67 -53.37 -41.44
N GLU A 147 10.17 -53.60 -40.23
CA GLU A 147 9.85 -54.93 -39.72
C GLU A 147 8.66 -55.58 -40.47
N ARG A 148 7.70 -54.77 -40.95
CA ARG A 148 6.58 -55.24 -41.79
C ARG A 148 6.98 -55.49 -43.24
N VAL A 149 7.94 -54.76 -43.78
CA VAL A 149 8.45 -54.93 -45.15
C VAL A 149 9.36 -56.15 -45.25
N THR A 150 10.23 -56.39 -44.27
CA THR A 150 11.08 -57.60 -44.21
C THR A 150 10.26 -58.90 -44.10
N ARG A 151 9.08 -58.88 -43.47
CA ARG A 151 8.15 -60.04 -43.48
C ARG A 151 7.41 -60.27 -44.80
N ARG A 152 7.39 -59.30 -45.72
CA ARG A 152 6.66 -59.37 -47.00
C ARG A 152 7.55 -59.63 -48.21
N SER A 153 8.87 -59.60 -48.07
CA SER A 153 9.84 -59.81 -49.17
C SER A 153 10.29 -61.27 -49.38
N ALA A 154 9.68 -62.24 -48.70
CA ALA A 154 9.83 -63.67 -49.00
C ALA A 154 8.63 -64.16 -49.85
N GLY A 155 8.59 -63.78 -51.13
CA GLY A 155 7.47 -64.13 -52.00
C GLY A 155 7.58 -63.57 -53.42
N GLU A 156 8.54 -64.10 -54.15
CA GLU A 156 8.58 -64.32 -55.62
C GLU A 156 8.49 -63.13 -56.62
N ASN A 157 9.50 -63.14 -57.50
CA ASN A 157 9.77 -62.27 -58.64
C ASN A 157 9.04 -62.73 -59.92
N ALA A 158 8.65 -61.79 -60.79
CA ALA A 158 9.06 -61.70 -62.22
C ALA A 158 8.20 -60.69 -63.02
N GLU A 159 8.86 -59.61 -63.51
CA GLU A 159 8.86 -59.01 -64.86
C GLU A 159 7.53 -58.96 -65.67
N ASP A 160 7.09 -57.88 -66.35
CA ASP A 160 7.84 -56.85 -67.09
C ASP A 160 6.92 -55.67 -67.57
N ASN A 161 7.59 -54.56 -67.93
CA ASN A 161 7.22 -53.23 -68.48
C ASN A 161 5.88 -52.95 -69.24
N LYS A 162 5.17 -51.83 -68.94
CA LYS A 162 5.30 -50.48 -69.60
C LYS A 162 4.21 -49.44 -69.17
N SER A 163 4.70 -48.29 -68.68
CA SER A 163 4.20 -46.90 -68.78
C SER A 163 2.69 -46.58 -68.80
N LEU A 164 2.16 -45.97 -67.74
CA LEU A 164 1.14 -44.90 -67.80
C LEU A 164 1.26 -43.96 -66.60
N SER A 165 1.12 -42.67 -66.87
CA SER A 165 1.36 -41.51 -66.01
C SER A 165 0.27 -41.29 -64.95
N PHE A 166 0.63 -41.17 -63.67
CA PHE A 166 -0.22 -40.47 -62.68
C PHE A 166 0.60 -39.71 -61.63
N LYS A 167 0.60 -38.38 -61.84
CA LYS A 167 0.60 -37.27 -60.86
C LYS A 167 1.41 -37.45 -59.56
N ARG A 168 2.51 -36.69 -59.49
CA ARG A 168 3.12 -36.14 -58.27
C ARG A 168 2.06 -35.91 -57.18
N LYS A 169 2.09 -36.75 -56.14
CA LYS A 169 1.34 -36.53 -54.89
C LYS A 169 1.95 -35.29 -54.25
N ARG A 170 1.28 -34.14 -54.43
CA ARG A 170 1.60 -32.90 -53.72
C ARG A 170 1.68 -33.22 -52.23
N ARG A 171 2.88 -33.02 -51.67
CA ARG A 171 3.15 -32.85 -50.24
C ARG A 171 2.04 -31.97 -49.66
N ARG A 172 1.13 -32.57 -48.89
CA ARG A 172 0.24 -31.79 -48.02
C ARG A 172 1.14 -31.29 -46.89
N VAL A 173 1.26 -29.98 -46.81
CA VAL A 173 1.71 -29.26 -45.62
C VAL A 173 0.77 -29.67 -44.48
N PRO A 174 1.26 -30.15 -43.32
CA PRO A 174 0.41 -30.28 -42.15
C PRO A 174 0.14 -28.89 -41.59
N GLU A 175 -1.07 -28.38 -41.79
CA GLU A 175 -1.61 -27.28 -41.00
C GLU A 175 -2.01 -27.83 -39.62
N GLY A 176 -1.40 -27.28 -38.56
CA GLY A 176 -1.77 -27.49 -37.15
C GLY A 176 -0.66 -28.15 -36.32
N LYS A 177 0.18 -27.34 -35.64
CA LYS A 177 1.04 -27.84 -34.55
C LYS A 177 0.12 -28.50 -33.51
N LYS A 178 0.31 -29.79 -33.22
CA LYS A 178 -0.37 -30.46 -32.11
C LYS A 178 0.05 -29.79 -30.81
N PHE A 179 -0.87 -29.73 -29.84
CA PHE A 179 -0.53 -29.21 -28.51
C PHE A 179 0.52 -30.15 -27.85
N PRO A 180 1.59 -29.63 -27.22
CA PRO A 180 2.67 -30.45 -26.67
C PRO A 180 2.17 -31.46 -25.62
N HIS A 181 2.84 -32.62 -25.52
CA HIS A 181 2.45 -33.69 -24.61
C HIS A 181 2.67 -33.32 -23.13
N ASP A 182 1.77 -33.75 -22.23
CA ASP A 182 1.79 -33.39 -20.80
C ASP A 182 3.09 -33.80 -20.07
N LYS A 183 3.75 -34.85 -20.56
CA LYS A 183 5.08 -35.30 -20.10
C LYS A 183 6.15 -34.21 -20.21
N ILE A 184 6.08 -33.35 -21.24
CA ILE A 184 7.03 -32.24 -21.44
C ILE A 184 6.88 -31.24 -20.30
N PHE A 185 5.64 -30.85 -19.98
CA PHE A 185 5.36 -29.92 -18.88
C PHE A 185 5.75 -30.51 -17.52
N THR A 186 5.54 -31.80 -17.29
CA THR A 186 5.99 -32.48 -16.06
C THR A 186 7.51 -32.48 -15.92
N ALA A 187 8.24 -32.73 -17.01
CA ALA A 187 9.71 -32.69 -17.00
C ALA A 187 10.23 -31.26 -16.74
N ILE A 188 9.62 -30.25 -17.37
CA ILE A 188 9.97 -28.85 -17.12
C ILE A 188 9.63 -28.46 -15.67
N ALA A 189 8.47 -28.86 -15.14
CA ALA A 189 8.09 -28.60 -13.75
C ALA A 189 9.07 -29.24 -12.75
N SER A 190 9.63 -30.43 -13.06
CA SER A 190 10.66 -31.04 -12.20
C SER A 190 12.00 -30.29 -12.21
N MET A 191 12.39 -29.70 -13.34
CA MET A 191 13.62 -28.91 -13.46
C MET A 191 13.44 -27.47 -12.99
N PHE A 192 12.21 -26.95 -13.04
CA PHE A 192 11.85 -25.59 -12.64
C PHE A 192 10.65 -25.56 -11.66
N PRO A 193 10.74 -26.14 -10.45
CA PRO A 193 9.62 -26.21 -9.51
C PRO A 193 9.02 -24.84 -9.13
N TYR A 194 9.85 -23.79 -9.15
CA TYR A 194 9.47 -22.42 -8.82
C TYR A 194 8.63 -21.72 -9.91
N LYS A 195 8.57 -22.26 -11.14
CA LYS A 195 7.77 -21.67 -12.22
C LYS A 195 6.31 -22.13 -12.20
N GLY A 196 5.99 -23.10 -11.36
CA GLY A 196 4.64 -23.60 -11.17
C GLY A 196 4.51 -25.10 -11.37
N THR A 197 3.32 -25.62 -11.09
CA THR A 197 2.95 -27.01 -11.34
C THR A 197 2.83 -27.31 -12.84
N THR A 198 2.75 -28.58 -13.21
CA THR A 198 2.53 -29.03 -14.60
C THR A 198 1.33 -28.32 -15.25
N GLU A 199 0.24 -28.14 -14.49
CA GLU A 199 -0.98 -27.49 -14.92
C GLU A 199 -0.78 -25.99 -15.15
N GLU A 200 -0.08 -25.31 -14.23
CA GLU A 200 0.21 -23.87 -14.33
C GLU A 200 1.10 -23.56 -15.53
N LEU A 201 2.13 -24.38 -15.79
CA LEU A 201 2.99 -24.25 -16.97
C LEU A 201 2.22 -24.48 -18.27
N LYS A 202 1.26 -25.41 -18.28
CA LYS A 202 0.41 -25.71 -19.43
C LYS A 202 -0.56 -24.57 -19.73
N GLU A 203 -1.14 -23.94 -18.70
CA GLU A 203 -1.96 -22.74 -18.87
C GLU A 203 -1.11 -21.56 -19.36
N LYS A 204 0.06 -21.35 -18.76
CA LYS A 204 0.99 -20.30 -19.18
C LYS A 204 1.41 -20.44 -20.65
N TYR A 205 1.65 -21.66 -21.13
CA TYR A 205 1.97 -21.90 -22.54
C TYR A 205 0.79 -21.60 -23.48
N LYS A 206 -0.45 -21.90 -23.07
CA LYS A 206 -1.65 -21.53 -23.84
C LYS A 206 -1.78 -20.02 -23.97
N ASP A 207 -1.55 -19.28 -22.88
CA ASP A 207 -1.60 -17.83 -22.87
C ASP A 207 -0.54 -17.21 -23.80
N LEU A 208 0.66 -17.79 -23.85
CA LEU A 208 1.77 -17.37 -24.73
C LEU A 208 1.57 -17.71 -26.23
N LEU A 209 0.62 -18.59 -26.55
CA LEU A 209 0.25 -18.94 -27.93
C LEU A 209 -0.87 -18.04 -28.49
N GLU A 210 -1.64 -17.37 -27.65
CA GLU A 210 -2.63 -16.41 -28.14
C GLU A 210 -1.92 -15.17 -28.74
N PRO A 211 -2.31 -14.69 -29.94
CA PRO A 211 -1.73 -13.47 -30.48
C PRO A 211 -2.00 -12.29 -29.53
N PRO A 212 -1.12 -11.27 -29.46
CA PRO A 212 -1.34 -10.08 -28.64
C PRO A 212 -2.53 -9.29 -29.21
N SER A 213 -3.74 -9.73 -28.86
CA SER A 213 -4.96 -8.97 -29.14
C SER A 213 -4.92 -7.71 -28.31
N SER A 214 -5.38 -6.60 -28.90
CA SER A 214 -5.58 -5.35 -28.17
C SER A 214 -6.67 -5.57 -27.11
N VAL A 215 -6.23 -5.93 -25.90
CA VAL A 215 -7.01 -5.95 -24.66
C VAL A 215 -8.09 -7.04 -24.60
N LYS A 216 -7.69 -8.32 -24.61
CA LYS A 216 -8.43 -9.33 -23.85
C LYS A 216 -8.11 -9.13 -22.37
N LEU A 217 -8.97 -8.42 -21.66
CA LEU A 217 -8.95 -8.43 -20.20
C LEU A 217 -9.18 -9.89 -19.74
N PRO A 218 -8.41 -10.40 -18.75
CA PRO A 218 -8.66 -11.70 -18.15
C PRO A 218 -10.14 -11.88 -17.77
N PRO A 219 -10.69 -13.10 -17.74
CA PRO A 219 -12.13 -13.34 -17.55
C PRO A 219 -12.74 -12.72 -16.29
N LEU A 220 -11.93 -12.49 -15.25
CA LEU A 220 -12.33 -11.88 -13.99
C LEU A 220 -12.19 -10.34 -13.96
N CYS A 221 -11.62 -9.72 -14.99
CA CYS A 221 -11.44 -8.28 -15.06
C CYS A 221 -12.68 -7.61 -15.66
N THR A 222 -13.21 -6.60 -14.95
CA THR A 222 -14.33 -5.80 -15.44
C THR A 222 -13.82 -4.67 -16.34
N PRO A 223 -14.30 -4.52 -17.59
CA PRO A 223 -13.92 -3.41 -18.46
C PRO A 223 -14.24 -2.04 -17.85
N ASN A 224 -13.50 -1.02 -18.26
CA ASN A 224 -13.75 0.35 -17.79
C ASN A 224 -15.14 0.84 -18.22
N MET A 225 -15.89 1.39 -17.27
CA MET A 225 -17.25 1.89 -17.51
C MET A 225 -17.28 3.08 -18.46
N ASP A 226 -16.24 3.92 -18.44
CA ASP A 226 -16.12 5.08 -19.32
C ASP A 226 -15.51 4.73 -20.71
N GLY A 227 -15.22 3.45 -20.94
CA GLY A 227 -14.57 2.99 -22.17
C GLY A 227 -15.54 2.57 -23.27
N PRO A 228 -15.05 2.48 -24.52
CA PRO A 228 -15.86 2.04 -25.65
C PRO A 228 -16.29 0.56 -25.57
N PHE A 229 -15.63 -0.23 -24.72
CA PHE A 229 -15.90 -1.66 -24.51
C PHE A 229 -16.69 -1.94 -23.21
N ALA A 230 -17.36 -0.93 -22.65
CA ALA A 230 -18.13 -1.08 -21.42
C ALA A 230 -19.21 -2.17 -21.56
N LYS A 231 -19.19 -3.15 -20.66
CA LYS A 231 -20.16 -4.24 -20.59
C LYS A 231 -21.15 -4.03 -19.44
N SER A 232 -22.35 -4.58 -19.59
CA SER A 232 -23.34 -4.66 -18.51
C SER A 232 -22.91 -5.71 -17.49
N VAL A 233 -22.59 -5.28 -16.27
CA VAL A 233 -22.09 -6.14 -15.18
C VAL A 233 -22.87 -5.90 -13.89
N GLN A 234 -22.72 -6.80 -12.91
CA GLN A 234 -23.38 -6.66 -11.61
C GLN A 234 -22.72 -5.60 -10.73
N ARG A 235 -23.46 -5.05 -9.76
CA ARG A 235 -22.93 -4.03 -8.82
C ARG A 235 -21.63 -4.46 -8.16
N GLU A 236 -21.56 -5.70 -7.65
CA GLU A 236 -20.37 -6.17 -6.95
C GLU A 236 -19.18 -6.30 -7.89
N GLN A 237 -19.40 -6.68 -9.16
CA GLN A 237 -18.34 -6.73 -10.17
C GLN A 237 -17.83 -5.32 -10.52
N SER A 238 -18.73 -4.34 -10.69
CA SER A 238 -18.35 -2.94 -10.94
C SER A 238 -17.55 -2.33 -9.80
N LEU A 239 -17.85 -2.70 -8.55
CA LEU A 239 -17.20 -2.16 -7.36
C LEU A 239 -16.08 -3.04 -6.82
N HIS A 240 -15.84 -4.23 -7.38
CA HIS A 240 -14.92 -5.23 -6.82
C HIS A 240 -13.52 -4.66 -6.59
N SER A 241 -12.92 -4.06 -7.63
CA SER A 241 -11.58 -3.46 -7.51
C SER A 241 -11.53 -2.36 -6.45
N PHE A 242 -12.59 -1.55 -6.35
CA PHE A 242 -12.67 -0.50 -5.35
C PHE A 242 -12.81 -1.06 -3.93
N HIS A 243 -13.66 -2.07 -3.72
CA HIS A 243 -13.85 -2.70 -2.41
C HIS A 243 -12.61 -3.49 -1.96
N THR A 244 -11.97 -4.22 -2.86
CA THR A 244 -10.84 -5.09 -2.51
C THR A 244 -9.56 -4.30 -2.25
N LEU A 245 -9.26 -3.30 -3.08
CA LEU A 245 -7.99 -2.55 -2.98
C LEU A 245 -8.05 -1.35 -2.04
N PHE A 246 -9.23 -0.81 -1.75
CA PHE A 246 -9.32 0.36 -0.88
C PHE A 246 -9.02 0.02 0.58
N CYS A 247 -8.12 0.77 1.21
CA CYS A 247 -7.90 0.69 2.63
C CYS A 247 -8.73 1.74 3.38
N ARG A 248 -9.70 1.29 4.17
CA ARG A 248 -10.55 2.15 5.02
C ARG A 248 -9.77 2.88 6.13
N ARG A 249 -8.59 2.39 6.53
CA ARG A 249 -7.81 2.98 7.63
C ARG A 249 -7.06 4.25 7.20
N CYS A 250 -6.45 4.23 6.02
CA CYS A 250 -5.62 5.33 5.51
C CYS A 250 -6.17 6.00 4.23
N PHE A 251 -7.30 5.54 3.71
CA PHE A 251 -8.01 6.10 2.55
C PHE A 251 -7.21 6.09 1.24
N LYS A 252 -6.39 5.05 1.03
CA LYS A 252 -5.61 4.82 -0.20
C LYS A 252 -5.98 3.46 -0.81
N TYR A 253 -5.87 3.34 -2.13
CA TYR A 253 -5.89 2.03 -2.78
C TYR A 253 -4.51 1.38 -2.66
N ASP A 254 -4.47 0.08 -2.42
CA ASP A 254 -3.25 -0.73 -2.31
C ASP A 254 -2.20 -0.09 -1.38
N CYS A 255 -2.60 0.08 -0.12
CA CYS A 255 -1.81 0.90 0.80
C CYS A 255 -0.55 0.18 1.30
N PHE A 256 0.56 0.89 1.35
CA PHE A 256 1.86 0.39 1.83
C PHE A 256 1.96 0.09 3.35
N LEU A 257 0.86 0.03 4.11
CA LEU A 257 0.92 -0.11 5.58
C LEU A 257 0.04 -1.24 6.13
N HIS A 258 -1.07 -1.55 5.46
CA HIS A 258 -2.05 -2.52 5.96
C HIS A 258 -2.12 -3.70 4.98
N PRO A 259 -1.53 -4.86 5.32
CA PRO A 259 -1.42 -5.98 4.38
C PRO A 259 -2.75 -6.73 4.21
N PHE A 260 -3.65 -6.66 5.19
CA PHE A 260 -4.93 -7.35 5.12
C PHE A 260 -5.99 -6.50 4.39
N HIS A 261 -6.64 -7.10 3.40
CA HIS A 261 -7.81 -6.52 2.74
C HIS A 261 -8.94 -6.25 3.74
N ALA A 262 -9.74 -5.23 3.46
CA ALA A 262 -10.87 -4.89 4.31
C ALA A 262 -11.91 -6.01 4.33
N THR A 263 -12.53 -6.26 5.49
CA THR A 263 -13.57 -7.28 5.58
C THR A 263 -14.82 -6.86 4.78
N PRO A 264 -15.56 -7.80 4.16
CA PRO A 264 -16.66 -7.47 3.26
C PRO A 264 -17.77 -6.59 3.88
N ASN A 265 -17.95 -6.64 5.21
CA ASN A 265 -18.98 -5.84 5.88
C ASN A 265 -18.59 -4.36 6.04
N VAL A 266 -17.31 -4.00 5.91
CA VAL A 266 -16.82 -2.60 5.98
C VAL A 266 -17.51 -1.71 4.94
N TYR A 267 -17.78 -2.26 3.75
CA TYR A 267 -18.41 -1.54 2.63
C TYR A 267 -19.94 -1.62 2.66
N LYS A 268 -20.51 -2.46 3.52
CA LYS A 268 -21.96 -2.55 3.71
C LYS A 268 -22.41 -1.48 4.68
N ARG A 269 -23.03 -0.42 4.13
CA ARG A 269 -23.63 0.62 4.97
C ARG A 269 -24.90 0.09 5.64
N LYS A 270 -24.98 0.15 6.97
CA LYS A 270 -26.26 -0.05 7.69
C LYS A 270 -27.26 0.98 7.19
N SER A 271 -28.38 0.53 6.63
CA SER A 271 -29.41 1.33 5.96
C SER A 271 -29.83 2.54 6.80
N LYS A 272 -29.23 3.70 6.53
CA LYS A 272 -29.71 4.98 7.04
C LYS A 272 -30.66 5.54 6.01
N GLU A 273 -31.90 5.78 6.43
CA GLU A 273 -33.04 6.22 5.63
C GLU A 273 -32.64 7.27 4.58
N ILE A 274 -32.46 6.83 3.32
CA ILE A 274 -32.37 7.76 2.19
C ILE A 274 -33.80 8.22 1.95
N ARG A 275 -34.08 9.47 2.30
CA ARG A 275 -35.40 10.07 2.08
C ARG A 275 -35.68 10.10 0.58
N MET A 276 -36.80 9.53 0.15
CA MET A 276 -37.29 9.71 -1.23
C MET A 276 -37.94 11.10 -1.33
N GLN A 277 -37.73 11.77 -2.46
CA GLN A 277 -38.41 13.02 -2.77
C GLN A 277 -39.89 12.73 -3.00
N THR A 278 -40.76 13.54 -2.39
CA THR A 278 -42.22 13.42 -2.47
C THR A 278 -42.83 14.27 -3.58
N GLU A 279 -42.05 15.21 -4.12
CA GLU A 279 -42.47 16.09 -5.21
C GLU A 279 -41.88 15.60 -6.54
N PRO A 280 -42.63 15.74 -7.65
CA PRO A 280 -42.15 15.32 -8.96
C PRO A 280 -40.93 16.14 -9.38
N CYS A 281 -39.86 15.47 -9.78
CA CYS A 281 -38.61 16.12 -10.20
C CYS A 281 -38.68 16.80 -11.58
N GLY A 282 -39.83 16.73 -12.26
CA GLY A 282 -40.04 17.24 -13.62
C GLY A 282 -41.22 16.54 -14.31
N LEU A 283 -41.42 16.87 -15.59
CA LEU A 283 -42.50 16.33 -16.43
C LEU A 283 -42.38 14.82 -16.64
N ASP A 284 -41.14 14.30 -16.72
CA ASP A 284 -40.84 12.87 -16.86
C ASP A 284 -40.53 12.19 -15.52
N CYS A 285 -41.20 12.60 -14.44
CA CYS A 285 -41.01 11.99 -13.12
C CYS A 285 -41.76 10.66 -12.99
N PHE A 286 -41.14 9.67 -12.34
CA PHE A 286 -41.79 8.39 -12.03
C PHE A 286 -43.03 8.54 -11.15
N LEU A 287 -43.08 9.57 -10.28
CA LEU A 287 -44.22 9.84 -9.39
C LEU A 287 -45.50 10.20 -10.15
N LEU A 288 -45.40 10.60 -11.42
CA LEU A 288 -46.54 10.90 -12.29
C LEU A 288 -47.09 9.64 -13.00
N GLN A 289 -46.48 8.47 -12.80
CA GLN A 289 -46.94 7.19 -13.35
C GLN A 289 -48.05 6.57 -12.49
N LYS A 290 -49.02 5.90 -13.12
CA LYS A 290 -50.13 5.21 -12.43
C LYS A 290 -49.58 4.18 -11.42
N GLY A 291 -49.97 4.30 -10.15
CA GLY A 291 -49.55 3.42 -9.05
C GLY A 291 -48.17 3.70 -8.43
N ALA A 292 -47.36 4.61 -9.00
CA ALA A 292 -46.02 4.92 -8.49
C ALA A 292 -46.06 5.80 -7.23
N LYS A 293 -47.03 6.71 -7.14
CA LYS A 293 -47.28 7.54 -5.94
C LYS A 293 -47.71 6.67 -4.74
N GLU A 294 -48.60 5.70 -4.97
CA GLU A 294 -49.05 4.74 -3.95
C GLU A 294 -47.90 3.82 -3.47
N PHE A 295 -47.01 3.40 -4.37
CA PHE A 295 -45.81 2.64 -4.03
C PHE A 295 -44.84 3.44 -3.16
N ALA A 296 -44.60 4.71 -3.49
CA ALA A 296 -43.76 5.61 -2.69
C ALA A 296 -44.37 5.92 -1.31
N ASP A 297 -45.68 6.16 -1.26
CA ASP A 297 -46.41 6.46 -0.02
C ASP A 297 -46.46 5.25 0.95
N GLN A 298 -46.64 4.02 0.43
CA GLN A 298 -46.58 2.79 1.25
C GLN A 298 -45.19 2.55 1.86
N TYR A 299 -44.11 2.88 1.15
CA TYR A 299 -42.74 2.75 1.65
C TYR A 299 -42.44 3.77 2.77
N MET A 300 -42.97 5.00 2.65
CA MET A 300 -42.80 6.07 3.64
C MET A 300 -43.57 5.83 4.95
N LEU A 301 -44.80 5.29 4.89
CA LEU A 301 -45.60 4.95 6.07
C LEU A 301 -44.96 3.86 6.95
N ARG A 302 -44.17 2.94 6.36
CA ARG A 302 -43.43 1.91 7.11
C ARG A 302 -42.21 2.45 7.85
N SER A 303 -41.48 3.41 7.28
CA SER A 303 -40.37 4.11 7.97
C SER A 303 -40.85 4.94 9.16
N GLN A 304 -42.02 5.60 9.08
CA GLN A 304 -42.55 6.40 10.19
C GLN A 304 -43.10 5.57 11.37
N ARG A 305 -43.57 4.33 11.14
CA ARG A 305 -44.05 3.44 12.22
C ARG A 305 -42.93 3.02 13.18
N SER A 306 -41.69 2.94 12.71
CA SER A 306 -40.50 2.73 13.56
C SER A 306 -40.31 3.87 14.59
N ARG A 307 -40.61 5.12 14.19
CA ARG A 307 -40.46 6.30 15.07
C ARG A 307 -41.53 6.38 16.16
N ARG A 308 -42.76 5.89 15.92
CA ARG A 308 -43.85 5.95 16.91
C ARG A 308 -43.67 4.95 18.07
N ARG A 309 -42.96 3.83 17.88
CA ARG A 309 -42.67 2.88 18.98
C ARG A 309 -41.59 3.38 19.97
N ARG A 310 -40.89 4.47 19.68
CA ARG A 310 -39.85 5.05 20.57
C ARG A 310 -40.33 6.17 21.51
N ARG A 311 -41.62 6.51 21.49
CA ARG A 311 -42.24 7.43 22.45
C ARG A 311 -43.34 6.70 23.22
N HIS A 312 -42.97 6.07 24.33
CA HIS A 312 -43.96 5.76 25.38
C HIS A 312 -44.33 7.06 26.12
N PRO A 313 -45.62 7.36 26.34
CA PRO A 313 -46.03 8.45 27.22
C PRO A 313 -45.77 8.06 28.67
N ARG A 314 -45.14 8.95 29.46
CA ARG A 314 -45.14 8.84 30.92
C ARG A 314 -46.51 9.31 31.46
N PRO A 315 -47.08 8.65 32.48
CA PRO A 315 -48.33 9.09 33.08
C PRO A 315 -48.12 10.32 33.98
N SER A 316 -49.16 11.14 34.03
CA SER A 316 -49.32 12.36 34.80
C SER A 316 -49.41 12.10 36.31
N SER A 317 -48.76 12.96 37.09
CA SER A 317 -49.08 13.21 38.50
C SER A 317 -48.78 14.68 38.83
N SER A 318 -49.44 15.17 39.87
CA SER A 318 -50.05 16.49 40.00
C SER A 318 -49.30 17.50 40.90
N THR A 319 -49.75 18.76 40.80
CA THR A 319 -49.87 19.82 41.85
C THR A 319 -48.64 20.64 42.34
N GLY A 320 -48.50 21.85 41.75
CA GLY A 320 -48.39 23.22 42.36
C GLY A 320 -47.18 23.66 43.24
N PRO A 321 -46.99 24.97 43.55
CA PRO A 321 -47.44 26.22 42.89
C PRO A 321 -46.33 27.28 42.62
N SER A 322 -46.70 28.37 41.93
CA SER A 322 -45.92 29.58 41.54
C SER A 322 -45.43 30.48 42.72
N PRO A 323 -44.56 31.50 42.48
CA PRO A 323 -44.98 32.88 42.11
C PRO A 323 -44.08 33.53 41.00
N SER A 324 -44.57 34.20 39.94
CA SER A 324 -45.12 35.56 39.72
C SER A 324 -44.12 36.74 39.58
N GLY A 325 -44.31 37.54 38.51
CA GLY A 325 -43.73 38.86 38.20
C GLY A 325 -42.85 38.89 36.94
N SER A 326 -43.02 39.73 35.91
CA SER A 326 -43.99 40.77 35.54
C SER A 326 -43.69 41.20 34.08
N ALA A 327 -44.67 41.81 33.43
CA ALA A 327 -44.76 42.12 32.00
C ALA A 327 -43.80 43.22 31.49
N GLU A 328 -43.56 43.25 30.16
CA GLU A 328 -43.92 44.39 29.30
C GLU A 328 -43.86 44.03 27.79
N GLU A 329 -44.75 44.66 27.04
CA GLU A 329 -45.09 44.47 25.61
C GLU A 329 -44.17 45.27 24.66
N GLY A 330 -44.20 44.96 23.34
CA GLY A 330 -43.76 45.93 22.34
C GLY A 330 -43.46 45.50 20.90
N LYS A 331 -44.49 45.11 20.15
CA LYS A 331 -44.80 45.40 18.72
C LYS A 331 -43.94 44.93 17.51
N ASP A 332 -44.73 44.61 16.48
CA ASP A 332 -44.49 44.10 15.12
C ASP A 332 -43.97 45.11 14.07
N GLY A 333 -43.56 44.55 12.91
CA GLY A 333 -43.59 45.18 11.58
C GLY A 333 -42.27 45.05 10.80
N ASP A 334 -42.16 44.15 9.81
CA ASP A 334 -42.27 44.42 8.34
C ASP A 334 -40.98 45.09 7.78
N SER A 335 -40.38 44.81 6.62
CA SER A 335 -40.52 43.91 5.47
C SER A 335 -39.31 44.22 4.55
N ASP A 336 -38.88 43.24 3.75
CA ASP A 336 -38.35 43.37 2.37
C ASP A 336 -37.01 44.05 1.99
N HIS A 337 -36.10 43.19 1.50
CA HIS A 337 -35.54 43.12 0.13
C HIS A 337 -34.38 44.05 -0.36
N GLU A 338 -33.58 43.46 -1.28
CA GLU A 338 -32.51 43.99 -2.17
C GLU A 338 -31.12 44.27 -1.54
N THR A 339 -30.14 43.37 -1.66
CA THR A 339 -29.16 43.14 -2.76
C THR A 339 -27.99 44.15 -2.85
N THR A 340 -26.75 43.63 -2.77
CA THR A 340 -25.52 43.95 -3.54
C THR A 340 -24.39 43.03 -3.01
N SER A 341 -23.92 41.98 -3.70
CA SER A 341 -22.89 41.96 -4.77
C SER A 341 -21.56 42.60 -4.31
N SER A 342 -20.33 42.06 -4.43
CA SER A 342 -19.76 40.86 -5.06
C SER A 342 -18.26 40.76 -4.68
N SER A 343 -17.62 39.59 -4.80
CA SER A 343 -16.37 39.37 -5.58
C SER A 343 -15.83 37.94 -5.40
N GLU A 344 -15.92 37.17 -6.49
CA GLU A 344 -15.23 35.90 -6.70
C GLU A 344 -13.94 36.10 -7.52
N GLY A 345 -13.04 35.13 -7.43
CA GLY A 345 -12.05 34.76 -8.45
C GLY A 345 -11.25 33.56 -7.93
N ASN A 346 -10.99 32.47 -8.64
CA ASN A 346 -11.22 32.09 -10.03
C ASN A 346 -10.92 30.57 -10.16
N SER A 347 -11.75 29.77 -10.85
CA SER A 347 -11.36 28.49 -11.50
C SER A 347 -12.55 27.95 -12.33
N GLN A 348 -12.48 28.17 -13.64
CA GLN A 348 -13.46 27.77 -14.65
C GLN A 348 -13.28 26.32 -15.11
N CYS A 349 -14.39 25.59 -15.23
CA CYS A 349 -14.62 24.60 -16.28
C CYS A 349 -15.87 25.02 -17.09
N PRO A 350 -15.91 24.79 -18.42
CA PRO A 350 -16.88 25.42 -19.31
C PRO A 350 -18.25 24.74 -19.25
N THR A 351 -19.31 25.55 -19.15
CA THR A 351 -20.72 25.15 -19.30
C THR A 351 -21.12 25.29 -20.78
N PRO A 352 -21.86 24.33 -21.39
CA PRO A 352 -22.32 24.51 -22.75
C PRO A 352 -23.55 25.43 -22.83
N THR A 353 -23.50 26.26 -23.85
CA THR A 353 -24.43 27.30 -24.30
C THR A 353 -25.87 26.79 -24.50
N LYS A 354 -26.85 27.54 -23.99
CA LYS A 354 -28.28 27.38 -24.32
C LYS A 354 -28.53 27.67 -25.81
N LEU A 355 -29.08 26.71 -26.54
CA LEU A 355 -29.73 26.95 -27.85
C LEU A 355 -31.22 27.24 -27.65
N LYS A 356 -31.70 28.25 -28.39
CA LYS A 356 -33.08 28.73 -28.45
C LYS A 356 -34.01 27.66 -29.03
N GLN A 357 -35.23 27.61 -28.51
CA GLN A 357 -36.37 26.90 -29.09
C GLN A 357 -36.80 27.59 -30.39
N SER A 358 -36.97 26.80 -31.45
CA SER A 358 -37.83 27.11 -32.59
C SER A 358 -38.73 25.90 -32.80
N ASP A 359 -40.03 26.13 -32.69
CA ASP A 359 -41.10 25.19 -32.98
C ASP A 359 -41.05 24.76 -34.45
N GLU A 360 -40.78 23.49 -34.72
CA GLU A 360 -41.32 22.79 -35.89
C GLU A 360 -41.72 21.37 -35.46
N GLN A 361 -43.00 21.05 -35.67
CA GLN A 361 -43.54 19.71 -35.50
C GLN A 361 -42.91 18.80 -36.56
N VAL A 362 -42.04 17.90 -36.11
CA VAL A 362 -41.61 16.74 -36.87
C VAL A 362 -42.08 15.52 -36.08
N GLU A 363 -43.03 14.77 -36.64
CA GLU A 363 -43.21 13.36 -36.30
C GLU A 363 -41.89 12.66 -36.60
N ASP A 364 -41.06 12.48 -35.58
CA ASP A 364 -39.90 11.61 -35.66
C ASP A 364 -40.05 10.51 -34.62
N SER A 365 -40.28 9.31 -35.13
CA SER A 365 -40.14 8.05 -34.42
C SER A 365 -38.73 7.97 -33.80
N GLN A 366 -38.59 8.46 -32.57
CA GLN A 366 -37.34 8.32 -31.83
C GLN A 366 -36.99 6.83 -31.74
N PRO A 367 -35.79 6.41 -32.20
CA PRO A 367 -35.35 5.05 -31.94
C PRO A 367 -35.31 4.84 -30.42
N PRO A 368 -35.64 3.65 -29.91
CA PRO A 368 -35.55 3.40 -28.47
C PRO A 368 -34.11 3.67 -28.03
N LEU A 369 -33.91 4.73 -27.24
CA LEU A 369 -32.61 5.10 -26.69
C LEU A 369 -32.08 3.96 -25.83
N GLN A 370 -31.29 3.09 -26.45
CA GLN A 370 -30.79 1.84 -25.89
C GLN A 370 -29.99 2.13 -24.62
N TRP A 371 -30.12 1.25 -23.62
CA TRP A 371 -29.27 1.31 -22.44
C TRP A 371 -27.89 0.80 -22.84
N SER A 372 -26.86 1.60 -22.57
CA SER A 372 -25.47 1.16 -22.77
C SER A 372 -25.05 0.24 -21.62
N GLY A 373 -24.03 -0.61 -21.84
CA GLY A 373 -23.48 -1.44 -20.77
C GLY A 373 -23.00 -0.62 -19.56
N ALA A 374 -22.54 0.60 -19.80
CA ALA A 374 -22.17 1.57 -18.77
C ALA A 374 -23.40 2.06 -17.97
N ASP A 375 -24.47 2.48 -18.64
CA ASP A 375 -25.71 2.95 -17.98
C ASP A 375 -26.34 1.85 -17.12
N GLU A 376 -26.38 0.61 -17.62
CA GLU A 376 -26.95 -0.54 -16.90
C GLU A 376 -26.14 -0.85 -15.63
N SER A 377 -24.81 -0.90 -15.76
CA SER A 377 -23.92 -1.13 -14.62
C SER A 377 -24.00 0.00 -13.60
N LEU A 378 -24.01 1.25 -14.06
CA LEU A 378 -24.14 2.44 -13.21
C LEU A 378 -25.47 2.46 -12.48
N PHE A 379 -26.57 2.10 -13.16
CA PHE A 379 -27.87 1.96 -12.52
C PHE A 379 -27.85 0.93 -11.39
N ARG A 380 -27.30 -0.27 -11.61
CA ARG A 380 -27.21 -1.32 -10.57
C ARG A 380 -26.38 -0.86 -9.37
N VAL A 381 -25.28 -0.16 -9.62
CA VAL A 381 -24.47 0.48 -8.57
C VAL A 381 -25.28 1.55 -7.82
N LEU A 382 -25.88 2.51 -8.51
CA LEU A 382 -26.64 3.58 -7.87
C LEU A 382 -27.86 3.05 -7.12
N HIS A 383 -28.56 2.07 -7.66
CA HIS A 383 -29.72 1.43 -7.01
C HIS A 383 -29.32 0.73 -5.71
N GLY A 384 -28.18 0.03 -5.65
CA GLY A 384 -27.68 -0.55 -4.39
C GLY A 384 -27.31 0.49 -3.32
N THR A 385 -27.12 1.76 -3.70
CA THR A 385 -26.74 2.84 -2.78
C THR A 385 -27.94 3.71 -2.40
N TYR A 386 -28.76 4.10 -3.38
CA TYR A 386 -29.89 5.03 -3.27
C TYR A 386 -31.24 4.32 -3.18
N TYR A 387 -31.27 2.98 -3.25
CA TYR A 387 -32.47 2.14 -3.24
C TYR A 387 -33.50 2.65 -4.26
N ASN A 388 -34.74 2.85 -3.85
CA ASN A 388 -35.84 3.27 -4.71
C ASN A 388 -35.87 4.79 -5.00
N ASN A 389 -34.82 5.57 -4.69
CA ASN A 389 -34.77 7.01 -5.01
C ASN A 389 -34.40 7.25 -6.48
N PHE A 390 -35.32 6.92 -7.38
CA PHE A 390 -35.12 7.00 -8.83
C PHE A 390 -34.86 8.42 -9.35
N CYS A 391 -35.37 9.46 -8.67
CA CYS A 391 -35.06 10.86 -9.00
C CYS A 391 -33.56 11.15 -8.88
N SER A 392 -32.94 10.71 -7.78
CA SER A 392 -31.51 10.92 -7.55
C SER A 392 -30.66 10.06 -8.47
N ILE A 393 -31.10 8.82 -8.73
CA ILE A 393 -30.42 7.91 -9.67
C ILE A 393 -30.41 8.51 -11.08
N ALA A 394 -31.56 8.99 -11.57
CA ALA A 394 -31.64 9.63 -12.89
C ALA A 394 -30.76 10.89 -12.99
N ARG A 395 -30.74 11.72 -11.93
CA ARG A 395 -29.87 12.90 -11.86
C ARG A 395 -28.37 12.53 -11.95
N LEU A 396 -27.97 11.41 -11.34
CA LEU A 396 -26.57 10.97 -11.33
C LEU A 396 -26.16 10.26 -12.63
N ILE A 397 -27.07 9.53 -13.27
CA ILE A 397 -26.83 8.94 -14.59
C ILE A 397 -26.73 10.04 -15.66
N GLY A 398 -27.57 11.07 -15.59
CA GLY A 398 -27.54 12.23 -16.48
C GLY A 398 -28.07 11.96 -17.90
N THR A 399 -27.85 10.77 -18.46
CA THR A 399 -28.30 10.35 -19.81
C THR A 399 -29.73 9.83 -19.85
N LYS A 400 -30.34 9.51 -18.70
CA LYS A 400 -31.68 8.91 -18.58
C LYS A 400 -32.60 9.75 -17.69
N THR A 401 -33.88 9.80 -18.03
CA THR A 401 -34.90 10.49 -17.23
C THR A 401 -35.38 9.63 -16.06
N CYS A 402 -36.05 10.25 -15.09
CA CYS A 402 -36.56 9.57 -13.91
C CYS A 402 -37.57 8.46 -14.24
N LYS A 403 -38.46 8.70 -15.22
CA LYS A 403 -39.38 7.70 -15.75
C LYS A 403 -38.63 6.49 -16.34
N GLN A 404 -37.60 6.72 -17.16
CA GLN A 404 -36.81 5.66 -17.80
C GLN A 404 -36.07 4.80 -16.78
N VAL A 405 -35.49 5.43 -15.74
CA VAL A 405 -34.83 4.72 -14.63
C VAL A 405 -35.81 3.81 -13.87
N TYR A 406 -37.04 4.27 -13.64
CA TYR A 406 -38.07 3.47 -12.98
C TYR A 406 -38.56 2.30 -13.86
N GLU A 407 -38.71 2.52 -15.17
CA GLU A 407 -39.07 1.46 -16.13
C GLU A 407 -37.97 0.39 -16.21
N PHE A 408 -36.70 0.78 -16.19
CA PHE A 408 -35.58 -0.15 -16.14
C PHE A 408 -35.54 -0.95 -14.82
N ALA A 409 -35.79 -0.28 -13.68
CA ALA A 409 -35.91 -0.95 -12.39
C ALA A 409 -37.04 -2.00 -12.35
N LYS A 410 -38.18 -1.72 -13.02
CA LYS A 410 -39.26 -2.68 -13.21
C LYS A 410 -38.83 -3.87 -14.06
N LYS A 411 -38.13 -3.60 -15.18
CA LYS A 411 -37.63 -4.63 -16.11
C LYS A 411 -36.66 -5.59 -15.42
N GLU A 412 -35.75 -5.09 -14.59
CA GLU A 412 -34.79 -5.93 -13.85
C GLU A 412 -35.39 -6.56 -12.57
N VAL A 413 -36.66 -6.32 -12.25
CA VAL A 413 -37.32 -6.81 -11.02
C VAL A 413 -36.58 -6.35 -9.74
N LEU A 414 -35.82 -5.26 -9.83
CA LEU A 414 -34.95 -4.79 -8.74
C LEU A 414 -35.67 -3.94 -7.69
N ILE A 415 -36.97 -3.67 -7.89
CA ILE A 415 -37.79 -2.94 -6.91
C ILE A 415 -37.80 -3.71 -5.58
N HIS A 416 -36.97 -3.26 -4.63
CA HIS A 416 -36.79 -3.95 -3.35
C HIS A 416 -38.11 -4.02 -2.57
N ARG A 417 -38.63 -5.24 -2.38
CA ARG A 417 -39.60 -5.55 -1.32
C ARG A 417 -38.81 -5.80 -0.03
N VAL A 418 -38.95 -4.92 0.95
CA VAL A 418 -38.21 -4.99 2.22
C VAL A 418 -38.52 -6.32 2.95
N PRO A 419 -37.50 -7.14 3.30
CA PRO A 419 -37.65 -8.23 4.26
C PRO A 419 -37.89 -7.67 5.68
N LEU A 420 -38.89 -8.24 6.36
CA LEU A 420 -39.09 -8.07 7.80
C LEU A 420 -38.15 -9.04 8.52
N GLU A 421 -37.12 -8.55 9.21
CA GLU A 421 -36.52 -9.34 10.29
C GLU A 421 -36.58 -8.57 11.60
N ASP A 422 -37.29 -9.21 12.53
CA ASP A 422 -37.52 -8.86 13.92
C ASP A 422 -36.54 -9.72 14.73
N GLY A 423 -35.52 -9.09 15.32
CA GLY A 423 -34.43 -9.79 16.00
C GLY A 423 -33.94 -9.00 17.21
N GLY A 424 -34.85 -8.69 18.13
CA GLY A 424 -34.52 -8.04 19.39
C GLY A 424 -33.94 -9.03 20.39
N ILE A 425 -32.65 -8.92 20.70
CA ILE A 425 -32.07 -9.45 21.95
C ILE A 425 -31.72 -8.26 22.85
N SER A 426 -32.32 -8.26 24.04
CA SER A 426 -32.16 -7.23 25.08
C SER A 426 -30.75 -7.28 25.72
N PRO A 427 -30.06 -6.14 25.90
CA PRO A 427 -28.80 -6.12 26.65
C PRO A 427 -29.07 -6.24 28.16
N GLN A 428 -28.63 -7.34 28.78
CA GLN A 428 -28.49 -7.44 30.22
C GLN A 428 -27.33 -6.55 30.69
N LYS A 429 -27.64 -5.53 31.49
CA LYS A 429 -26.64 -4.71 32.19
C LYS A 429 -25.94 -5.55 33.26
N LYS A 430 -24.75 -6.09 32.93
CA LYS A 430 -23.77 -6.49 33.96
C LYS A 430 -22.80 -5.34 34.18
N LYS A 431 -22.84 -4.78 35.39
CA LYS A 431 -21.93 -3.75 35.87
C LYS A 431 -20.77 -4.46 36.57
N ARG A 432 -19.52 -4.37 36.08
CA ARG A 432 -18.32 -4.46 36.95
C ARG A 432 -16.98 -4.14 36.28
N LYS A 433 -16.24 -3.30 37.03
CA LYS A 433 -14.78 -3.14 37.24
C LYS A 433 -13.84 -3.29 36.04
N ASN A 434 -13.28 -2.14 35.63
CA ASN A 434 -11.99 -2.03 34.97
C ASN A 434 -10.94 -2.81 35.78
N ARG A 435 -10.41 -3.86 35.18
CA ARG A 435 -9.23 -4.57 35.65
C ARG A 435 -8.10 -4.18 34.69
N TYR A 436 -7.30 -3.20 35.08
CA TYR A 436 -5.96 -3.05 34.54
C TYR A 436 -5.14 -4.14 35.23
N ASP A 437 -5.11 -5.34 34.65
CA ASP A 437 -4.22 -6.42 35.06
C ASP A 437 -3.10 -6.48 34.02
N ASN A 438 -1.98 -5.82 34.34
CA ASN A 438 -0.80 -5.74 33.47
C ASN A 438 0.07 -6.95 33.78
N SER A 439 -0.32 -8.13 33.28
CA SER A 439 0.33 -9.41 33.64
C SER A 439 0.95 -10.17 32.45
N SER A 440 1.02 -9.57 31.28
CA SER A 440 1.84 -10.08 30.18
C SER A 440 2.36 -8.90 29.37
N ASN A 441 3.68 -8.70 29.29
CA ASN A 441 4.33 -7.62 28.53
C ASN A 441 4.17 -7.74 27.00
N GLN A 442 3.19 -8.51 26.53
CA GLN A 442 2.96 -8.86 25.16
C GLN A 442 1.94 -7.90 24.55
N VAL A 443 2.39 -7.05 23.64
CA VAL A 443 1.54 -6.13 22.87
C VAL A 443 1.43 -6.68 21.45
N TYR A 444 0.20 -6.91 20.97
CA TYR A 444 -0.06 -7.43 19.62
C TYR A 444 -0.59 -6.32 18.70
N ASN A 445 -0.34 -6.45 17.40
CA ASN A 445 -0.80 -5.50 16.41
C ASN A 445 -2.33 -5.48 16.30
N TYR A 446 -2.90 -4.28 16.12
CA TYR A 446 -4.34 -4.13 16.02
C TYR A 446 -4.88 -4.53 14.64
N GLN A 447 -5.90 -5.36 14.64
CA GLN A 447 -6.72 -5.70 13.47
C GLN A 447 -8.21 -5.47 13.77
N PRO A 448 -8.98 -4.87 12.84
CA PRO A 448 -10.41 -4.67 13.03
C PRO A 448 -11.17 -6.01 13.12
N CYS A 449 -11.97 -6.19 14.17
CA CYS A 449 -12.83 -7.36 14.27
C CYS A 449 -14.10 -7.22 13.40
N ASP A 450 -14.58 -8.35 12.87
CA ASP A 450 -15.83 -8.46 12.13
C ASP A 450 -16.53 -9.77 12.46
N HIS A 451 -17.60 -9.68 13.26
CA HIS A 451 -18.40 -10.81 13.72
C HIS A 451 -19.87 -10.33 13.86
N PRO A 452 -20.64 -10.27 12.75
CA PRO A 452 -21.88 -9.49 12.65
C PRO A 452 -23.00 -9.90 13.63
N GLU A 453 -22.99 -11.13 14.14
CA GLU A 453 -24.05 -11.67 15.01
C GLU A 453 -23.62 -11.86 16.47
N HIS A 454 -22.34 -11.61 16.79
CA HIS A 454 -21.80 -11.84 18.13
C HIS A 454 -21.25 -10.54 18.75
N PRO A 455 -21.38 -10.34 20.07
CA PRO A 455 -20.75 -9.22 20.76
C PRO A 455 -19.23 -9.40 20.85
N CYS A 456 -18.50 -8.33 21.16
CA CYS A 456 -17.07 -8.45 21.49
C CYS A 456 -16.88 -9.06 22.88
N ASP A 457 -16.90 -10.39 22.98
CA ASP A 457 -16.60 -11.15 24.20
C ASP A 457 -15.20 -11.79 24.12
N SER A 458 -14.93 -12.84 24.92
CA SER A 458 -13.65 -13.54 24.95
C SER A 458 -13.24 -14.20 23.62
N SER A 459 -14.17 -14.38 22.68
CA SER A 459 -13.89 -14.91 21.34
C SER A 459 -13.51 -13.82 20.33
N CYS A 460 -13.68 -12.54 20.69
CA CYS A 460 -13.36 -11.44 19.81
C CYS A 460 -11.84 -11.29 19.64
N PRO A 461 -11.30 -11.22 18.40
CA PRO A 461 -9.87 -11.04 18.17
C PRO A 461 -9.27 -9.82 18.89
N CYS A 462 -10.01 -8.72 18.99
CA CYS A 462 -9.56 -7.55 19.75
C CYS A 462 -9.41 -7.86 21.24
N VAL A 463 -10.37 -8.56 21.85
CA VAL A 463 -10.34 -8.90 23.28
C VAL A 463 -9.26 -9.95 23.57
N MET A 464 -9.10 -10.95 22.69
CA MET A 464 -8.06 -11.98 22.80
C MET A 464 -6.65 -11.38 22.77
N THR A 465 -6.43 -10.38 21.91
CA THR A 465 -5.16 -9.64 21.80
C THR A 465 -5.03 -8.51 22.83
N GLN A 466 -5.96 -8.40 23.77
CA GLN A 466 -6.03 -7.32 24.78
C GLN A 466 -6.04 -5.90 24.19
N ASN A 467 -6.52 -5.76 22.95
CA ASN A 467 -6.67 -4.50 22.24
C ASN A 467 -8.09 -3.94 22.39
N PHE A 468 -8.20 -2.61 22.42
CA PHE A 468 -9.50 -1.95 22.28
C PHE A 468 -10.04 -2.11 20.86
N CYS A 469 -11.36 -2.19 20.73
CA CYS A 469 -12.00 -2.03 19.43
C CYS A 469 -11.90 -0.56 18.98
N GLU A 470 -11.52 -0.34 17.72
CA GLU A 470 -11.42 1.01 17.14
C GLU A 470 -12.59 1.30 16.21
N LYS A 471 -12.68 2.54 15.72
CA LYS A 471 -13.65 2.98 14.71
C LYS A 471 -13.68 2.13 13.42
N PHE A 472 -12.66 1.31 13.17
CA PHE A 472 -12.58 0.41 12.02
C PHE A 472 -13.27 -0.94 12.25
N CYS A 473 -13.46 -1.37 13.50
CA CYS A 473 -14.18 -2.62 13.82
C CYS A 473 -15.64 -2.57 13.35
N GLN A 474 -16.18 -3.70 12.92
CA GLN A 474 -17.57 -3.85 12.47
C GLN A 474 -18.54 -4.27 13.57
N CYS A 475 -18.06 -4.41 14.81
CA CYS A 475 -18.91 -4.65 15.99
C CYS A 475 -19.87 -3.47 16.28
N ASP A 476 -20.80 -3.67 17.20
CA ASP A 476 -21.81 -2.65 17.57
C ASP A 476 -21.19 -1.28 17.93
N GLN A 477 -21.87 -0.18 17.61
CA GLN A 477 -21.48 1.17 18.01
C GLN A 477 -21.45 1.34 19.53
N GLU A 478 -22.30 0.59 20.26
CA GLU A 478 -22.33 0.58 21.74
C GLU A 478 -21.41 -0.50 22.35
N CYS A 479 -20.51 -1.09 21.55
CA CYS A 479 -19.56 -2.08 22.02
C CYS A 479 -18.73 -1.54 23.20
N GLN A 480 -18.74 -2.29 24.31
CA GLN A 480 -18.08 -1.89 25.55
C GLN A 480 -16.55 -1.93 25.46
N ASN A 481 -15.98 -2.70 24.52
CA ASN A 481 -14.55 -2.75 24.27
C ASN A 481 -14.05 -1.61 23.37
N ARG A 482 -14.94 -0.73 22.87
CA ARG A 482 -14.53 0.39 22.03
C ARG A 482 -13.83 1.47 22.84
N PHE A 483 -12.72 1.99 22.33
CA PHE A 483 -12.07 3.14 22.95
C PHE A 483 -12.94 4.40 22.74
N PRO A 484 -13.36 5.11 23.81
CA PRO A 484 -14.34 6.20 23.68
C PRO A 484 -13.74 7.54 23.24
N GLY A 485 -12.41 7.66 23.17
CA GLY A 485 -11.73 8.95 23.02
C GLY A 485 -11.66 9.75 24.32
N CYS A 486 -11.33 11.04 24.22
CA CYS A 486 -11.28 11.95 25.36
C CYS A 486 -12.23 13.14 25.20
N ARG A 487 -12.62 13.73 26.33
CA ARG A 487 -13.41 14.98 26.41
C ARG A 487 -12.60 16.13 27.01
N CYS A 488 -11.28 16.12 26.82
CA CYS A 488 -10.39 17.15 27.32
C CYS A 488 -10.64 18.48 26.60
N LYS A 489 -10.28 19.60 27.23
CA LYS A 489 -10.38 20.94 26.61
C LYS A 489 -9.15 21.32 25.79
N THR A 490 -7.96 20.87 26.19
CA THR A 490 -6.69 21.20 25.51
C THR A 490 -5.55 20.27 25.99
N GLN A 491 -4.39 20.37 25.34
CA GLN A 491 -3.09 19.76 25.64
C GLN A 491 -3.03 18.23 25.61
N CYS A 492 -3.86 17.51 26.38
CA CYS A 492 -3.88 16.05 26.41
C CYS A 492 -2.51 15.37 26.68
N ASN A 493 -1.58 16.03 27.37
CA ASN A 493 -0.21 15.55 27.62
C ASN A 493 0.02 15.07 29.07
N THR A 494 -1.05 14.86 29.83
CA THR A 494 -0.99 14.41 31.23
C THR A 494 -1.88 13.19 31.45
N LYS A 495 -1.67 12.50 32.58
CA LYS A 495 -2.47 11.32 32.98
C LYS A 495 -3.96 11.61 33.19
N GLN A 496 -4.38 12.88 33.19
CA GLN A 496 -5.80 13.27 33.23
C GLN A 496 -6.52 12.94 31.91
N CYS A 497 -5.78 12.89 30.80
CA CYS A 497 -6.32 12.50 29.51
C CYS A 497 -6.32 10.97 29.38
N PRO A 498 -7.48 10.32 29.12
CA PRO A 498 -7.54 8.87 28.97
C PRO A 498 -6.73 8.37 27.76
N CYS A 499 -6.62 9.16 26.68
CA CYS A 499 -5.77 8.81 25.54
C CYS A 499 -4.30 8.71 25.96
N TYR A 500 -3.79 9.76 26.61
CA TYR A 500 -2.39 9.82 27.03
C TYR A 500 -2.05 8.75 28.08
N LEU A 501 -2.94 8.53 29.04
CA LEU A 501 -2.80 7.50 30.06
C LEU A 501 -2.74 6.10 29.44
N ALA A 502 -3.56 5.85 28.41
CA ALA A 502 -3.57 4.59 27.67
C ALA A 502 -2.44 4.47 26.63
N VAL A 503 -1.50 5.43 26.58
CA VAL A 503 -0.40 5.45 25.60
C VAL A 503 -0.93 5.49 24.15
N ARG A 504 -1.92 6.35 23.92
CA ARG A 504 -2.55 6.57 22.62
C ARG A 504 -2.56 8.03 22.24
N GLU A 505 -2.40 8.35 20.96
CA GLU A 505 -2.74 9.67 20.46
C GLU A 505 -4.26 9.89 20.45
N CYS A 506 -4.68 11.15 20.47
CA CYS A 506 -6.08 11.53 20.39
C CYS A 506 -6.61 11.28 18.97
N ASP A 507 -7.56 10.35 18.86
CA ASP A 507 -8.25 10.05 17.61
C ASP A 507 -9.08 11.28 17.15
N PRO A 508 -8.91 11.77 15.91
CA PRO A 508 -9.58 12.95 15.42
C PRO A 508 -11.09 12.77 15.15
N ASP A 509 -11.58 11.53 15.03
CA ASP A 509 -13.01 11.24 14.84
C ASP A 509 -13.75 11.04 16.18
N LEU A 510 -13.00 10.89 17.29
CA LEU A 510 -13.56 10.67 18.64
C LEU A 510 -13.30 11.85 19.58
N CYS A 511 -12.11 12.44 19.52
CA CYS A 511 -11.64 13.47 20.46
C CYS A 511 -12.00 14.89 19.98
N MET A 512 -13.29 15.14 19.81
CA MET A 512 -13.83 16.35 19.16
C MET A 512 -13.71 17.64 20.00
N THR A 513 -13.24 17.57 21.26
CA THR A 513 -13.21 18.73 22.17
C THR A 513 -11.82 19.21 22.52
N CYS A 514 -10.79 18.39 22.35
CA CYS A 514 -9.43 18.73 22.76
C CYS A 514 -8.63 19.46 21.67
N GLY A 515 -9.21 19.56 20.48
CA GLY A 515 -8.62 20.13 19.27
C GLY A 515 -7.92 19.14 18.35
N ALA A 516 -7.98 17.83 18.61
CA ALA A 516 -7.39 16.83 17.71
C ALA A 516 -8.07 16.78 16.33
N SER A 517 -9.35 17.16 16.26
CA SER A 517 -10.17 17.28 15.06
C SER A 517 -10.03 18.62 14.32
N ASP A 518 -9.35 19.60 14.91
CA ASP A 518 -9.46 21.00 14.49
C ASP A 518 -8.35 21.42 13.51
N ARG A 519 -8.72 22.28 12.55
CA ARG A 519 -7.83 23.04 11.63
C ARG A 519 -6.60 22.25 11.13
N TRP A 520 -6.82 21.34 10.19
CA TRP A 520 -5.81 20.46 9.61
C TRP A 520 -4.61 21.17 8.98
N ASP A 521 -4.77 22.40 8.51
CA ASP A 521 -3.69 23.19 7.89
C ASP A 521 -2.75 23.84 8.92
N SER A 522 -3.23 24.06 10.16
CA SER A 522 -2.45 24.74 11.19
C SER A 522 -1.52 23.78 11.92
N LYS A 523 -0.22 24.05 11.93
CA LYS A 523 0.74 23.30 12.77
C LYS A 523 0.52 23.55 14.27
N GLN A 524 -0.11 24.66 14.63
CA GLN A 524 -0.46 24.98 16.01
C GLN A 524 -1.86 24.48 16.32
N VAL A 525 -1.91 23.41 17.13
CA VAL A 525 -3.14 22.81 17.63
C VAL A 525 -3.12 22.80 19.15
N SER A 526 -4.29 22.93 19.76
CA SER A 526 -4.50 22.94 21.21
C SER A 526 -4.17 21.57 21.82
N CYS A 527 -4.55 20.48 21.15
CA CYS A 527 -4.10 19.13 21.49
C CYS A 527 -2.60 18.96 21.20
N LYS A 528 -1.83 18.50 22.19
CA LYS A 528 -0.41 18.14 22.04
C LYS A 528 -0.18 16.63 21.86
N ASN A 529 -1.25 15.84 21.92
CA ASN A 529 -1.25 14.39 21.82
C ASN A 529 -1.76 13.90 20.46
N CYS A 530 -1.37 14.60 19.39
CA CYS A 530 -1.70 14.28 17.99
C CYS A 530 -0.55 14.67 17.06
N SER A 531 0.69 14.60 17.57
CA SER A 531 1.88 15.09 16.89
C SER A 531 2.40 14.09 15.86
N ILE A 532 2.33 12.79 16.18
CA ILE A 532 2.75 11.70 15.30
C ILE A 532 1.79 11.60 14.10
N GLN A 533 0.48 11.55 14.33
CA GLN A 533 -0.52 11.45 13.25
C GLN A 533 -0.49 12.64 12.28
N ARG A 534 -0.08 13.83 12.75
CA ARG A 534 0.03 15.04 11.93
C ARG A 534 1.44 15.30 11.41
N GLY A 535 2.42 14.47 11.77
CA GLY A 535 3.82 14.65 11.38
C GLY A 535 4.45 15.96 11.87
N LEU A 536 4.06 16.46 13.05
CA LEU A 536 4.55 17.71 13.66
C LEU A 536 5.96 17.54 14.26
N LYS A 537 6.89 16.99 13.48
CA LYS A 537 8.29 16.79 13.87
C LYS A 537 9.07 18.11 13.90
N LYS A 538 10.08 18.13 14.74
CA LYS A 538 11.10 19.18 14.85
C LYS A 538 12.07 19.11 13.67
N HIS A 539 12.74 20.23 13.41
CA HIS A 539 13.75 20.28 12.35
C HIS A 539 15.07 19.67 12.84
N LEU A 540 15.50 18.60 12.18
CA LEU A 540 16.76 17.89 12.46
C LEU A 540 17.84 18.18 11.42
N LEU A 541 19.07 18.31 11.89
CA LEU A 541 20.30 18.49 11.14
C LEU A 541 21.11 17.18 11.17
N LEU A 542 21.94 16.96 10.15
CA LEU A 542 22.83 15.81 10.02
C LEU A 542 24.27 16.34 9.98
N ALA A 543 25.14 15.80 10.82
CA ALA A 543 26.57 16.10 10.85
C ALA A 543 27.34 14.88 11.39
N PRO A 544 28.67 14.79 11.21
CA PRO A 544 29.47 13.79 11.90
C PRO A 544 29.20 13.84 13.42
N SER A 545 29.04 12.67 14.05
CA SER A 545 28.80 12.56 15.49
C SER A 545 30.09 12.83 16.26
N ASP A 546 29.95 13.34 17.48
CA ASP A 546 31.07 13.46 18.42
C ASP A 546 31.47 12.10 19.03
N VAL A 547 30.64 11.06 18.84
CA VAL A 547 30.87 9.69 19.32
C VAL A 547 31.40 8.80 18.19
N ALA A 548 30.55 8.48 17.21
CA ALA A 548 30.91 7.61 16.09
C ALA A 548 30.00 7.85 14.89
N GLY A 549 30.58 7.82 13.68
CA GLY A 549 29.82 7.88 12.44
C GLY A 549 29.04 9.19 12.26
N TRP A 550 27.77 9.07 11.88
CA TRP A 550 26.85 10.19 11.68
C TRP A 550 25.97 10.39 12.91
N GLY A 551 25.70 11.64 13.26
CA GLY A 551 24.80 12.04 14.35
C GLY A 551 23.68 12.96 13.85
N THR A 552 22.58 13.04 14.60
CA THR A 552 21.51 14.01 14.33
C THR A 552 21.39 15.06 15.43
N PHE A 553 21.21 16.31 15.00
CA PHE A 553 21.26 17.48 15.88
C PHE A 553 19.96 18.28 15.77
N ILE A 554 19.49 18.83 16.87
CA ILE A 554 18.24 19.61 16.91
C ILE A 554 18.48 21.05 16.44
N LYS A 555 17.66 21.58 15.52
CA LYS A 555 17.80 22.96 15.04
C LYS A 555 17.24 24.01 16.00
N GLU A 556 16.24 23.64 16.80
CA GLU A 556 15.52 24.54 17.71
C GLU A 556 15.45 23.92 19.11
N PRO A 557 15.41 24.73 20.18
CA PRO A 557 15.31 24.19 21.54
C PRO A 557 13.99 23.45 21.76
N VAL A 558 14.04 22.38 22.56
CA VAL A 558 12.90 21.48 22.83
C VAL A 558 12.72 21.30 24.34
N GLN A 559 11.47 21.37 24.80
CA GLN A 559 11.15 21.18 26.22
C GLN A 559 11.07 19.71 26.61
N LYS A 560 11.20 19.40 27.90
CA LYS A 560 11.04 18.04 28.42
C LYS A 560 9.67 17.45 28.02
N ASN A 561 9.68 16.19 27.59
CA ASN A 561 8.56 15.39 27.07
C ASN A 561 7.92 15.93 25.78
N GLU A 562 8.54 16.92 25.11
CA GLU A 562 8.07 17.38 23.83
C GLU A 562 8.46 16.39 22.72
N PHE A 563 7.57 16.24 21.74
CA PHE A 563 7.78 15.36 20.59
C PHE A 563 8.85 15.94 19.66
N ILE A 564 9.82 15.10 19.28
CA ILE A 564 10.91 15.46 18.37
C ILE A 564 10.62 14.95 16.98
N SER A 565 10.52 13.64 16.81
CA SER A 565 10.23 12.99 15.54
C SER A 565 9.68 11.60 15.81
N GLU A 566 8.98 11.05 14.83
CA GLU A 566 8.73 9.61 14.80
C GLU A 566 9.97 8.90 14.28
N TYR A 567 10.25 7.71 14.77
CA TYR A 567 11.25 6.81 14.20
C TYR A 567 10.55 5.97 13.12
N CYS A 568 10.80 6.31 11.85
CA CYS A 568 10.16 5.65 10.71
C CYS A 568 11.11 4.65 10.05
N GLY A 569 10.55 3.56 9.54
CA GLY A 569 11.30 2.54 8.81
C GLY A 569 10.40 1.60 8.01
N GLU A 570 11.00 0.56 7.45
CA GLU A 570 10.28 -0.61 6.95
C GLU A 570 9.62 -1.34 8.13
N LEU A 571 8.38 -1.79 7.96
CA LEU A 571 7.67 -2.58 8.94
C LEU A 571 7.74 -4.03 8.47
N ILE A 572 8.46 -4.86 9.22
CA ILE A 572 8.79 -6.25 8.88
C ILE A 572 8.35 -7.19 10.00
N SER A 573 8.17 -8.47 9.70
CA SER A 573 7.88 -9.49 10.72
C SER A 573 9.06 -9.68 11.68
N GLN A 574 8.84 -10.38 12.79
CA GLN A 574 9.94 -10.78 13.69
C GLN A 574 10.93 -11.70 12.98
N ASP A 575 10.45 -12.66 12.19
CA ASP A 575 11.31 -13.62 11.47
C ASP A 575 12.21 -12.91 10.44
N GLU A 576 11.67 -11.96 9.68
CA GLU A 576 12.46 -11.14 8.76
C GLU A 576 13.45 -10.23 9.51
N ALA A 577 13.07 -9.71 10.68
CA ALA A 577 13.98 -8.93 11.52
C ALA A 577 15.15 -9.77 12.04
N ASP A 578 14.91 -11.02 12.43
CA ASP A 578 15.95 -11.96 12.87
C ASP A 578 16.89 -12.33 11.71
N ARG A 579 16.34 -12.57 10.50
CA ARG A 579 17.14 -12.80 9.28
C ARG A 579 18.05 -11.62 8.98
N ARG A 580 17.51 -10.39 8.96
CA ARG A 580 18.29 -9.16 8.74
C ARG A 580 19.28 -8.89 9.87
N GLY A 581 18.88 -9.18 11.11
CA GLY A 581 19.66 -8.97 12.31
C GLY A 581 21.01 -9.68 12.27
N ARG A 582 21.05 -10.93 11.81
CA ARG A 582 22.32 -11.68 11.66
C ARG A 582 23.32 -10.99 10.73
N ILE A 583 22.86 -10.42 9.62
CA ILE A 583 23.71 -9.66 8.70
C ILE A 583 24.17 -8.36 9.37
N TYR A 584 23.26 -7.67 10.05
CA TYR A 584 23.55 -6.40 10.73
C TYR A 584 24.54 -6.56 11.89
N ASP A 585 24.48 -7.69 12.58
CA ASP A 585 25.42 -8.04 13.64
C ASP A 585 26.85 -8.17 13.12
N LYS A 586 27.02 -8.74 11.93
CA LYS A 586 28.32 -8.83 11.28
C LYS A 586 28.86 -7.46 10.84
N TYR A 587 27.98 -6.57 10.39
CA TYR A 587 28.33 -5.18 10.06
C TYR A 587 28.47 -4.26 11.28
N MET A 588 28.25 -4.77 12.50
CA MET A 588 28.27 -4.00 13.75
C MET A 588 27.36 -2.76 13.70
N SER A 589 26.23 -2.84 12.98
CA SER A 589 25.30 -1.72 12.81
C SER A 589 23.88 -2.19 12.55
N SER A 590 23.00 -1.97 13.53
CA SER A 590 21.57 -2.34 13.46
C SER A 590 20.67 -1.13 13.69
N PHE A 591 19.68 -0.97 12.81
CA PHE A 591 18.64 0.05 12.89
C PHE A 591 17.25 -0.54 13.19
N LEU A 592 17.22 -1.79 13.68
CA LEU A 592 16.01 -2.51 14.07
C LEU A 592 15.47 -1.96 15.39
N PHE A 593 14.17 -1.63 15.40
CA PHE A 593 13.47 -1.17 16.59
C PHE A 593 12.19 -1.99 16.78
N ASN A 594 12.14 -2.81 17.83
CA ASN A 594 10.97 -3.65 18.13
C ASN A 594 9.72 -2.79 18.40
N LEU A 595 8.65 -3.02 17.64
CA LEU A 595 7.42 -2.23 17.71
C LEU A 595 6.36 -2.91 18.60
N ASN A 596 6.10 -4.19 18.32
CA ASN A 596 5.14 -5.04 19.03
C ASN A 596 5.50 -6.52 18.72
N ASN A 597 4.78 -7.48 19.28
CA ASN A 597 5.10 -8.90 19.10
C ASN A 597 5.05 -9.39 17.65
N ASP A 598 4.33 -8.69 16.77
CA ASP A 598 4.13 -9.15 15.39
C ASP A 598 5.11 -8.47 14.42
N PHE A 599 5.58 -7.25 14.75
CA PHE A 599 6.36 -6.43 13.82
C PHE A 599 7.54 -5.69 14.48
N VAL A 600 8.57 -5.45 13.67
CA VAL A 600 9.75 -4.64 13.96
C VAL A 600 9.83 -3.49 12.93
N VAL A 601 10.31 -2.32 13.34
CA VAL A 601 10.62 -1.21 12.44
C VAL A 601 12.11 -1.22 12.09
N ASP A 602 12.43 -1.42 10.83
CA ASP A 602 13.80 -1.41 10.30
C ASP A 602 14.08 -0.12 9.53
N ALA A 603 14.92 0.76 10.08
CA ALA A 603 15.28 2.00 9.39
C ALA A 603 16.46 1.85 8.42
N THR A 604 17.00 0.64 8.19
CA THR A 604 18.25 0.41 7.44
C THR A 604 18.16 0.89 5.99
N ARG A 605 17.19 0.36 5.22
CA ARG A 605 17.00 0.64 3.79
C ARG A 605 16.15 1.89 3.54
N LYS A 606 15.09 2.07 4.34
CA LYS A 606 14.18 3.22 4.28
C LYS A 606 13.98 3.76 5.69
N GLY A 607 13.98 5.08 5.87
CA GLY A 607 13.81 5.65 7.20
C GLY A 607 13.71 7.17 7.18
N ASN A 608 13.93 7.84 8.30
CA ASN A 608 13.92 9.31 8.36
C ASN A 608 15.10 9.83 9.20
N LYS A 609 15.26 11.16 9.28
CA LYS A 609 16.45 11.80 9.88
C LYS A 609 16.75 11.36 11.32
N ILE A 610 15.77 10.97 12.11
CA ILE A 610 16.00 10.55 13.50
C ILE A 610 16.70 9.19 13.61
N ARG A 611 16.83 8.42 12.50
CA ARG A 611 17.61 7.17 12.47
C ARG A 611 19.09 7.34 12.83
N PHE A 612 19.61 8.57 12.75
CA PHE A 612 20.98 8.93 13.10
C PHE A 612 21.12 9.43 14.55
N ALA A 613 20.08 9.33 15.37
CA ALA A 613 20.20 9.61 16.81
C ALA A 613 20.89 8.42 17.47
N ASN A 614 22.12 8.61 17.93
CA ASN A 614 22.98 7.54 18.41
C ASN A 614 22.53 6.95 19.76
N HIS A 615 23.10 5.80 20.09
CA HIS A 615 22.94 5.18 21.40
C HIS A 615 23.66 5.99 22.49
N SER A 616 23.06 6.06 23.68
CA SER A 616 23.74 6.45 24.92
C SER A 616 23.02 5.84 26.12
N VAL A 617 23.77 5.44 27.16
CA VAL A 617 23.19 5.00 28.44
C VAL A 617 22.62 6.18 29.25
N ASN A 618 23.12 7.39 28.99
CA ASN A 618 22.68 8.66 29.58
C ASN A 618 22.03 9.59 28.53
N PRO A 619 20.94 9.14 27.86
CA PRO A 619 20.42 9.84 26.70
C PRO A 619 19.67 11.13 27.07
N ASN A 620 19.59 12.05 26.12
CA ASN A 620 18.74 13.24 26.21
C ASN A 620 17.33 13.04 25.62
N CYS A 621 17.09 11.92 24.92
CA CYS A 621 15.79 11.52 24.38
C CYS A 621 15.33 10.16 24.93
N TYR A 622 14.04 9.86 24.76
CA TYR A 622 13.49 8.53 24.98
C TYR A 622 12.48 8.18 23.87
N ALA A 623 12.41 6.90 23.54
CA ALA A 623 11.44 6.36 22.61
C ALA A 623 10.20 5.85 23.35
N LYS A 624 9.03 5.98 22.72
CA LYS A 624 7.77 5.46 23.21
C LYS A 624 6.94 4.96 22.04
N VAL A 625 6.57 3.68 22.07
CA VAL A 625 5.56 3.13 21.15
C VAL A 625 4.19 3.67 21.58
N VAL A 626 3.48 4.27 20.64
CA VAL A 626 2.17 4.89 20.85
C VAL A 626 1.20 4.29 19.84
N MET A 627 -0.02 3.98 20.29
CA MET A 627 -1.11 3.58 19.39
C MET A 627 -1.75 4.82 18.78
N VAL A 628 -1.73 4.92 17.45
CA VAL A 628 -2.14 6.09 16.67
C VAL A 628 -3.11 5.65 15.59
N ASN A 629 -4.41 5.90 15.79
CA ASN A 629 -5.47 5.53 14.83
C ASN A 629 -5.40 4.06 14.36
N GLY A 630 -5.13 3.13 15.27
CA GLY A 630 -5.02 1.69 14.99
C GLY A 630 -3.62 1.22 14.59
N ASP A 631 -2.65 2.13 14.40
CA ASP A 631 -1.27 1.79 14.05
C ASP A 631 -0.33 2.00 15.26
N HIS A 632 0.53 1.04 15.56
CA HIS A 632 1.64 1.26 16.49
C HIS A 632 2.73 2.10 15.81
N ARG A 633 3.17 3.18 16.45
CA ARG A 633 4.20 4.08 15.93
C ARG A 633 5.19 4.47 17.02
N ILE A 634 6.47 4.59 16.69
CA ILE A 634 7.54 4.93 17.64
C ILE A 634 7.72 6.45 17.64
N GLY A 635 7.33 7.11 18.73
CA GLY A 635 7.63 8.52 18.94
C GLY A 635 8.93 8.70 19.72
N ILE A 636 9.77 9.62 19.28
CA ILE A 636 10.97 10.08 20.00
C ILE A 636 10.64 11.41 20.69
N PHE A 637 10.88 11.46 21.99
CA PHE A 637 10.54 12.58 22.87
C PHE A 637 11.76 13.03 23.67
N ALA A 638 11.83 14.30 24.03
CA ALA A 638 12.91 14.82 24.85
C ALA A 638 12.81 14.34 26.31
N LYS A 639 13.86 13.74 26.87
CA LYS A 639 13.93 13.28 28.28
C LYS A 639 14.18 14.43 29.25
N ARG A 640 14.87 15.47 28.77
CA ARG A 640 15.15 16.75 29.44
C ARG A 640 14.91 17.91 28.48
N ALA A 641 15.10 19.15 28.93
CA ALA A 641 15.20 20.27 28.00
C ALA A 641 16.48 20.10 27.15
N ILE A 642 16.38 20.39 25.86
CA ILE A 642 17.46 20.25 24.86
C ILE A 642 17.65 21.62 24.19
N GLN A 643 18.89 22.10 24.17
CA GLN A 643 19.29 23.36 23.56
C GLN A 643 19.50 23.19 22.04
N GLN A 644 19.50 24.32 21.33
CA GLN A 644 19.79 24.33 19.90
C GLN A 644 21.19 23.78 19.63
N GLY A 645 21.30 22.91 18.63
CA GLY A 645 22.57 22.33 18.19
C GLY A 645 23.06 21.14 19.01
N GLU A 646 22.35 20.70 20.05
CA GLU A 646 22.71 19.47 20.77
C GLU A 646 22.47 18.23 19.88
N GLU A 647 23.40 17.27 19.95
CA GLU A 647 23.24 15.93 19.37
C GLU A 647 22.17 15.15 20.15
N LEU A 648 21.34 14.40 19.44
CA LEU A 648 20.26 13.60 20.01
C LEU A 648 20.69 12.16 20.22
N PHE A 649 20.47 11.67 21.43
CA PHE A 649 20.74 10.28 21.80
C PHE A 649 19.53 9.65 22.47
N PHE A 650 19.30 8.37 22.24
CA PHE A 650 18.33 7.58 22.99
C PHE A 650 18.91 6.21 23.38
N ASP A 651 18.36 5.62 24.44
CA ASP A 651 18.78 4.30 24.89
C ASP A 651 18.18 3.24 23.96
N TYR A 652 19.06 2.45 23.33
CA TYR A 652 18.68 1.39 22.38
C TYR A 652 18.27 0.11 23.11
N ARG A 653 18.48 0.04 24.43
CA ARG A 653 18.19 -1.11 25.28
C ARG A 653 18.85 -2.39 24.79
N TYR A 654 20.08 -2.27 24.28
CA TYR A 654 20.91 -3.43 23.98
C TYR A 654 20.96 -4.36 25.19
N SER A 655 20.97 -5.68 24.92
CA SER A 655 21.33 -6.63 25.95
C SER A 655 22.75 -6.31 26.45
N GLN A 656 23.11 -6.72 27.67
CA GLN A 656 24.46 -6.47 28.19
C GLN A 656 25.55 -7.05 27.26
N ALA A 657 25.25 -8.15 26.56
CA ALA A 657 26.18 -8.77 25.61
C ALA A 657 26.35 -7.95 24.33
N ASP A 658 25.29 -7.28 23.86
CA ASP A 658 25.30 -6.49 22.63
C ASP A 658 25.86 -5.08 22.88
N ALA A 659 25.59 -4.50 24.04
CA ALA A 659 26.14 -3.19 24.42
C ALA A 659 27.68 -3.19 24.37
N LEU A 660 28.31 -4.29 24.78
CA LEU A 660 29.77 -4.47 24.72
C LEU A 660 30.33 -4.56 23.28
N LYS A 661 29.50 -4.97 22.31
CA LYS A 661 29.89 -5.08 20.89
C LYS A 661 29.74 -3.76 20.14
N TYR A 662 28.66 -3.02 20.41
CA TYR A 662 28.28 -1.84 19.65
C TYR A 662 28.73 -0.50 20.25
N VAL A 663 28.90 -0.44 21.57
CA VAL A 663 29.23 0.80 22.30
C VAL A 663 30.72 0.80 22.64
N GLY A 664 31.55 0.83 21.60
CA GLY A 664 32.98 1.08 21.76
C GLY A 664 33.20 2.52 22.21
N ILE A 665 33.67 2.69 23.46
CA ILE A 665 34.21 3.92 24.06
C ILE A 665 33.13 4.90 24.57
N GLU A 666 32.54 4.61 25.73
CA GLU A 666 32.28 5.70 26.68
C GLU A 666 33.64 6.09 27.29
N ARG A 667 34.13 7.28 26.93
CA ARG A 667 35.34 7.84 27.51
C ARG A 667 35.19 7.90 29.03
N GLU A 668 36.23 7.45 29.72
CA GLU A 668 36.56 7.82 31.09
C GLU A 668 36.52 9.35 31.23
N ILE A 669 35.35 9.91 31.52
CA ILE A 669 35.19 11.27 32.01
C ILE A 669 34.36 11.14 33.29
N ASP A 670 34.99 10.63 34.33
CA ASP A 670 34.64 10.88 35.73
C ASP A 670 35.67 10.25 36.68
N VAL A 671 36.97 10.51 36.48
CA VAL A 671 37.96 10.56 37.58
C VAL A 671 39.15 11.44 37.15
N VAL A 672 39.13 12.73 37.51
CA VAL A 672 40.20 13.53 38.17
C VAL A 672 39.67 14.94 38.39
#